data_AF-A0A942TRQ0-F1
#
_entry.id   AF-A0A942TRQ0-F1
#
_cell.length_a   1.000
_cell.length_b   1.000
_cell.length_c   1.000
_cell.angle_alpha   90.00
_cell.angle_beta   90.00
_cell.angle_gamma   90.00
#
_symmetry.space_group_name_H-M   'P 1'
#
loop_
_entity.id
_entity.type
_entity.pdbx_description
1 polymer ?
#
loop_
_entity_poly.entity_id
_entity_poly.type
_entity_poly.pdbx_seq_one_letter_code
_entity_poly.pdbx_strand_id
1 'polypeptide(L)'
;MKLLQSKQSILVTMVFAAVLSFAVVPSVLFVNMKVHASEEQTVLVEENFDQIPNGAVPDGWKVIEGNTKVQNGKLTLTSPSTSAPARVVVPLNVETGDYVFEADMTFLSAVEDTRWASMMYRIQSKDYPYYQFAIRRGTTALNGLEFAERNSKNQWVVPEATFYTEKFEYNQSYRIKIIASHNRVQQFINNKLVVNTEQANNWSTGDIGFQASGSTVQFDNVKVTTFEGELPPIENSGAFLPNEPETNIINPPTLIASSLEAINKTDVSSVRLQVKKGNDDSMMVNEKPLGEALSSINNKQIPIIQIEEKGLEEQIINILNENQTTDFQIVSTQPSIVKSFTTLYPTARGGVVYNKSSFNKHDINKLIKDVHASNSKVAIIRQKVLSAEIVHTLHTRMVSVWGVGAESEKAAHELIHFGVDGIITDHPEASAQAFSKYPENTIVQRPIIAAHRGIPSLAPENTMSSFRLAYELGADMIETDVKVTKDNKLVIMHDDTVNRTTNGTGRVADLTLEEIKQLDAGSKFSAEFTGEKIPTFREYLREFKGKDVILLVELKDIGTEQQVIEEIEQEDMIDQVVLQSFNLESMILTNKLKPEIPVGYLFSAAVPGTKSAKIKNTQKMLDYGTNYNVTLNASYGSIYDEFTKYMRQRGMLNMHWTFRDEEPFADKLKQGLIGPITDYTQWLTYSPIKIETPIKKINLKIGKTATVQAKAFVDYRIDKKENIASKLFVTGDTKEVLVNENTIEAISQGKAQVFVKHTFTMLGQEWNLAAEPIEVNVSE
;
A
#
# COMPACT_ATOMS: atom_id res chain seq x y z
N MET A 1 -59.56 46.16 -12.87
CA MET A 1 -58.23 46.53 -13.42
C MET A 1 -57.20 45.56 -12.85
N LYS A 2 -56.20 45.05 -13.56
CA LYS A 2 -55.86 45.03 -15.02
C LYS A 2 -54.64 44.09 -15.13
N LEU A 3 -54.59 42.99 -15.89
CA LEU A 3 -55.63 42.08 -16.42
C LEU A 3 -55.70 40.84 -15.47
N LEU A 4 -56.49 39.76 -15.56
CA LEU A 4 -57.27 39.02 -16.58
C LEU A 4 -56.47 38.11 -17.54
N GLN A 5 -56.85 36.88 -17.88
CA GLN A 5 -57.63 35.76 -17.28
C GLN A 5 -57.98 34.82 -18.44
N SER A 6 -57.57 33.56 -18.39
CA SER A 6 -58.24 32.41 -19.05
C SER A 6 -57.71 31.11 -18.42
N LYS A 7 -58.52 30.38 -17.64
CA LYS A 7 -59.56 29.39 -18.03
C LYS A 7 -58.94 28.05 -18.48
N GLN A 8 -59.28 26.90 -17.86
CA GLN A 8 -60.57 26.18 -17.89
C GLN A 8 -60.96 25.75 -19.32
N SER A 9 -61.48 24.55 -19.60
CA SER A 9 -61.80 23.35 -18.78
C SER A 9 -62.15 22.21 -19.76
N ILE A 10 -62.35 20.93 -19.38
CA ILE A 10 -63.62 20.24 -19.01
C ILE A 10 -63.29 18.71 -19.12
N LEU A 11 -63.67 17.81 -18.19
CA LEU A 11 -64.95 17.06 -18.08
C LEU A 11 -65.31 16.28 -19.37
N VAL A 12 -65.94 15.09 -19.40
CA VAL A 12 -66.74 14.23 -18.48
C VAL A 12 -66.20 12.77 -18.71
N THR A 13 -66.57 11.63 -18.09
CA THR A 13 -67.73 11.12 -17.33
C THR A 13 -67.32 9.93 -16.42
N MET A 14 -68.18 9.55 -15.47
CA MET A 14 -68.15 8.27 -14.74
C MET A 14 -69.05 7.20 -15.40
N VAL A 15 -68.86 5.91 -15.07
CA VAL A 15 -69.88 5.01 -14.45
C VAL A 15 -69.29 3.61 -14.15
N PHE A 16 -69.85 2.94 -13.14
CA PHE A 16 -69.66 1.56 -12.62
C PHE A 16 -69.58 0.44 -13.71
N ALA A 17 -69.10 -0.79 -13.49
CA ALA A 17 -69.12 -1.61 -12.26
C ALA A 17 -68.11 -2.81 -12.21
N ALA A 18 -67.78 -3.23 -10.97
CA ALA A 18 -67.57 -4.59 -10.43
C ALA A 18 -66.83 -5.72 -11.19
N VAL A 19 -65.68 -6.11 -10.60
CA VAL A 19 -65.21 -7.48 -10.26
C VAL A 19 -65.14 -8.57 -11.33
N LEU A 20 -63.90 -8.98 -11.66
CA LEU A 20 -63.49 -10.40 -11.73
C LEU A 20 -61.98 -10.53 -11.47
N SER A 21 -61.56 -11.56 -10.74
CA SER A 21 -60.22 -11.70 -10.18
C SER A 21 -59.33 -12.65 -10.97
N PHE A 22 -58.20 -12.17 -11.50
CA PHE A 22 -57.07 -12.99 -11.93
C PHE A 22 -55.74 -12.28 -11.63
N ALA A 23 -54.70 -13.06 -11.33
CA ALA A 23 -53.36 -12.54 -11.08
C ALA A 23 -52.67 -12.13 -12.39
N VAL A 24 -52.04 -10.96 -12.40
CA VAL A 24 -51.23 -10.48 -13.54
C VAL A 24 -49.92 -9.93 -12.98
N VAL A 25 -48.80 -10.50 -13.43
CA VAL A 25 -47.46 -9.91 -13.22
C VAL A 25 -47.31 -8.74 -14.20
N PRO A 26 -47.11 -7.49 -13.74
CA PRO A 26 -46.81 -6.39 -14.64
C PRO A 26 -45.42 -6.58 -15.21
N SER A 27 -45.33 -6.81 -16.52
CA SER A 27 -44.09 -6.86 -17.28
C SER A 27 -43.22 -5.63 -17.00
N VAL A 28 -41.96 -5.85 -16.59
CA VAL A 28 -40.94 -4.80 -16.60
C VAL A 28 -40.87 -4.23 -18.01
N LEU A 29 -41.07 -2.92 -18.15
CA LEU A 29 -40.69 -2.23 -19.38
C LEU A 29 -39.16 -2.28 -19.46
N PHE A 30 -38.64 -3.19 -20.27
CA PHE A 30 -37.32 -3.02 -20.86
C PHE A 30 -37.36 -1.70 -21.64
N VAL A 31 -36.81 -0.65 -21.03
CA VAL A 31 -36.37 0.52 -21.78
C VAL A 31 -35.34 0.00 -22.76
N ASN A 32 -35.78 -0.18 -24.01
CA ASN A 32 -34.99 -0.80 -25.05
C ASN A 32 -33.84 0.16 -25.40
N MET A 33 -32.73 0.04 -24.66
CA MET A 33 -31.47 0.66 -25.03
C MET A 33 -31.25 0.32 -26.49
N LYS A 34 -31.15 1.36 -27.33
CA LYS A 34 -30.65 1.18 -28.69
C LYS A 34 -29.20 0.76 -28.58
N VAL A 35 -29.00 -0.56 -28.51
CA VAL A 35 -27.84 -1.23 -29.10
C VAL A 35 -27.66 -0.56 -30.46
N HIS A 36 -26.63 0.28 -30.58
CA HIS A 36 -26.21 0.73 -31.89
C HIS A 36 -25.82 -0.54 -32.63
N ALA A 37 -26.28 -0.65 -33.88
CA ALA A 37 -25.94 -1.81 -34.69
C ALA A 37 -24.41 -1.94 -34.72
N SER A 38 -23.91 -3.16 -34.55
CA SER A 38 -22.49 -3.43 -34.69
C SER A 38 -22.11 -3.16 -36.14
N GLU A 39 -21.53 -2.00 -36.40
CA GLU A 39 -20.84 -1.72 -37.66
C GLU A 39 -19.69 -2.73 -37.79
N GLU A 40 -19.50 -3.27 -38.99
CA GLU A 40 -18.81 -4.55 -39.18
C GLU A 40 -17.30 -4.40 -39.00
N GLN A 41 -16.78 -4.84 -37.85
CA GLN A 41 -15.34 -4.97 -37.61
C GLN A 41 -14.68 -5.76 -38.74
N THR A 42 -13.96 -5.06 -39.61
CA THR A 42 -13.35 -5.66 -40.79
C THR A 42 -12.13 -6.47 -40.35
N VAL A 43 -12.10 -7.76 -40.68
CA VAL A 43 -10.96 -8.64 -40.40
C VAL A 43 -9.82 -8.32 -41.36
N LEU A 44 -8.68 -7.95 -40.78
CA LEU A 44 -7.46 -7.53 -41.48
C LEU A 44 -6.43 -8.67 -41.57
N VAL A 45 -6.36 -9.47 -40.50
CA VAL A 45 -5.57 -10.71 -40.40
C VAL A 45 -6.35 -11.70 -39.54
N GLU A 46 -6.45 -12.95 -39.96
CA GLU A 46 -6.96 -14.05 -39.14
C GLU A 46 -6.18 -15.32 -39.51
N GLU A 47 -5.50 -15.91 -38.53
CA GLU A 47 -4.58 -17.03 -38.74
C GLU A 47 -4.51 -17.91 -37.48
N ASN A 48 -4.71 -19.21 -37.66
CA ASN A 48 -4.63 -20.23 -36.61
C ASN A 48 -3.55 -21.29 -36.90
N PHE A 49 -2.79 -21.13 -37.98
CA PHE A 49 -1.66 -21.95 -38.42
C PHE A 49 -1.96 -23.44 -38.69
N ASP A 50 -3.20 -23.93 -38.53
CA ASP A 50 -3.59 -25.34 -38.77
C ASP A 50 -3.27 -25.82 -40.20
N GLN A 51 -3.40 -24.91 -41.18
CA GLN A 51 -3.17 -25.21 -42.59
C GLN A 51 -1.73 -24.93 -43.06
N ILE A 52 -0.86 -24.41 -42.18
CA ILE A 52 0.51 -24.03 -42.51
C ILE A 52 1.45 -25.20 -42.23
N PRO A 53 2.23 -25.69 -43.22
CA PRO A 53 3.12 -26.83 -43.02
C PRO A 53 4.17 -26.63 -41.91
N ASN A 54 4.42 -27.68 -41.13
CA ASN A 54 5.48 -27.69 -40.11
C ASN A 54 6.84 -27.27 -40.72
N GLY A 55 7.43 -26.20 -40.19
CA GLY A 55 8.68 -25.61 -40.68
C GLY A 55 8.52 -24.40 -41.60
N ALA A 56 7.31 -24.10 -42.08
CA ALA A 56 7.01 -22.88 -42.85
C ALA A 56 6.58 -21.70 -41.94
N VAL A 57 6.25 -20.57 -42.55
CA VAL A 57 5.48 -19.45 -41.96
C VAL A 57 4.37 -19.07 -42.96
N PRO A 58 3.31 -18.34 -42.55
CA PRO A 58 2.25 -17.94 -43.48
C PRO A 58 2.77 -17.03 -44.59
N ASP A 59 2.10 -17.05 -45.74
CA ASP A 59 2.50 -16.26 -46.91
C ASP A 59 2.52 -14.74 -46.59
N GLY A 60 3.59 -14.08 -47.03
CA GLY A 60 3.82 -12.65 -46.79
C GLY A 60 4.40 -12.30 -45.41
N TRP A 61 4.40 -13.22 -44.43
CA TRP A 61 5.02 -12.99 -43.12
C TRP A 61 6.54 -13.08 -43.24
N LYS A 62 7.25 -12.08 -42.72
CA LYS A 62 8.71 -11.92 -42.91
C LYS A 62 9.45 -12.27 -41.64
N VAL A 63 10.14 -13.40 -41.62
CA VAL A 63 11.12 -13.69 -40.57
C VAL A 63 12.30 -12.74 -40.73
N ILE A 64 12.50 -11.86 -39.74
CA ILE A 64 13.56 -10.85 -39.75
C ILE A 64 14.82 -11.39 -39.07
N GLU A 65 14.64 -12.16 -37.99
CA GLU A 65 15.74 -12.59 -37.11
C GLU A 65 15.40 -13.89 -36.37
N GLY A 66 16.43 -14.67 -36.02
CA GLY A 66 16.31 -15.89 -35.23
C GLY A 66 15.56 -17.04 -35.92
N ASN A 67 15.00 -17.93 -35.10
CA ASN A 67 14.30 -19.14 -35.56
C ASN A 67 12.78 -18.98 -35.34
N THR A 68 12.03 -18.83 -36.42
CA THR A 68 10.57 -18.67 -36.42
C THR A 68 9.96 -19.62 -37.44
N LYS A 69 9.01 -20.45 -37.03
CA LYS A 69 8.34 -21.45 -37.86
C LYS A 69 7.02 -21.91 -37.24
N VAL A 70 6.06 -22.35 -38.04
CA VAL A 70 4.91 -23.13 -37.56
C VAL A 70 5.38 -24.52 -37.15
N GLN A 71 4.89 -24.98 -36.00
CA GLN A 71 5.08 -26.34 -35.52
C GLN A 71 3.84 -26.78 -34.73
N ASN A 72 3.17 -27.83 -35.21
CA ASN A 72 1.95 -28.42 -34.65
C ASN A 72 0.79 -27.40 -34.54
N GLY A 73 0.49 -26.71 -35.65
CA GLY A 73 -0.61 -25.73 -35.70
C GLY A 73 -0.36 -24.45 -34.89
N LYS A 74 0.90 -24.12 -34.54
CA LYS A 74 1.23 -22.91 -33.78
C LYS A 74 2.53 -22.27 -34.26
N LEU A 75 2.57 -20.95 -34.35
CA LEU A 75 3.77 -20.21 -34.72
C LEU A 75 4.76 -20.16 -33.56
N THR A 76 5.87 -20.89 -33.69
CA THR A 76 6.89 -21.02 -32.66
C THR A 76 8.08 -20.11 -32.96
N LEU A 77 8.39 -19.20 -32.04
CA LEU A 77 9.61 -18.39 -32.04
C LEU A 77 10.60 -18.97 -31.02
N THR A 78 11.88 -19.06 -31.37
CA THR A 78 12.94 -19.59 -30.49
C THR A 78 14.15 -18.66 -30.47
N SER A 79 14.39 -18.06 -29.31
CA SER A 79 15.55 -17.22 -29.01
C SER A 79 16.36 -17.87 -27.88
N PRO A 80 17.51 -18.52 -28.15
CA PRO A 80 18.27 -19.23 -27.13
C PRO A 80 19.10 -18.31 -26.21
N SER A 81 19.20 -17.01 -26.51
CA SER A 81 19.96 -16.03 -25.73
C SER A 81 19.48 -14.60 -26.01
N THR A 82 19.82 -13.65 -25.14
CA THR A 82 19.53 -12.22 -25.34
C THR A 82 20.20 -11.63 -26.57
N SER A 83 21.35 -12.19 -26.98
CA SER A 83 22.11 -11.83 -28.19
C SER A 83 21.61 -12.47 -29.49
N ALA A 84 20.54 -13.28 -29.44
CA ALA A 84 19.95 -13.93 -30.61
C ALA A 84 18.41 -13.93 -30.48
N PRO A 85 17.74 -12.77 -30.58
CA PRO A 85 16.28 -12.70 -30.58
C PRO A 85 15.68 -13.39 -31.81
N ALA A 86 14.44 -13.87 -31.69
CA ALA A 86 13.63 -14.31 -32.82
C ALA A 86 12.56 -13.25 -33.10
N ARG A 87 12.34 -12.91 -34.37
CA ARG A 87 11.45 -11.81 -34.76
C ARG A 87 10.81 -12.05 -36.13
N VAL A 88 9.51 -11.81 -36.22
CA VAL A 88 8.71 -11.89 -37.45
C VAL A 88 7.80 -10.68 -37.58
N VAL A 89 7.68 -10.15 -38.80
CA VAL A 89 6.85 -9.00 -39.15
C VAL A 89 5.72 -9.46 -40.08
N VAL A 90 4.51 -9.03 -39.76
CA VAL A 90 3.27 -9.26 -40.52
C VAL A 90 2.87 -7.93 -41.16
N PRO A 91 2.83 -7.84 -42.51
CA PRO A 91 2.42 -6.62 -43.19
C PRO A 91 0.98 -6.23 -42.82
N LEU A 92 0.75 -4.96 -42.44
CA LEU A 92 -0.57 -4.48 -42.04
C LEU A 92 -0.96 -3.18 -42.77
N ASN A 93 -1.82 -3.31 -43.78
CA ASN A 93 -2.32 -2.19 -44.58
C ASN A 93 -3.55 -1.54 -43.92
N VAL A 94 -3.36 -0.71 -42.90
CA VAL A 94 -4.41 0.08 -42.23
C VAL A 94 -4.09 1.56 -42.32
N GLU A 95 -5.00 2.36 -42.90
CA GLU A 95 -4.78 3.80 -43.13
C GLU A 95 -4.86 4.66 -41.86
N THR A 96 -5.74 4.29 -40.91
CA THR A 96 -5.94 5.03 -39.65
C THR A 96 -4.84 4.77 -38.63
N GLY A 97 -4.37 3.52 -38.53
CA GLY A 97 -3.55 3.03 -37.43
C GLY A 97 -4.35 2.53 -36.23
N ASP A 98 -5.67 2.37 -36.40
CA ASP A 98 -6.64 2.03 -35.36
C ASP A 98 -7.17 0.60 -35.56
N TYR A 99 -6.84 -0.30 -34.63
CA TYR A 99 -7.15 -1.72 -34.72
C TYR A 99 -7.12 -2.42 -33.36
N VAL A 100 -7.83 -3.55 -33.29
CA VAL A 100 -7.63 -4.57 -32.26
C VAL A 100 -6.68 -5.62 -32.82
N PHE A 101 -5.62 -5.98 -32.09
CA PHE A 101 -4.68 -7.05 -32.42
C PHE A 101 -4.62 -8.04 -31.25
N GLU A 102 -4.98 -9.29 -31.52
CA GLU A 102 -5.01 -10.38 -30.55
C GLU A 102 -4.18 -11.58 -30.97
N ALA A 103 -3.67 -12.32 -29.99
CA ALA A 103 -3.10 -13.65 -30.15
C ALA A 103 -3.16 -14.43 -28.83
N ASP A 104 -3.20 -15.75 -28.90
CA ASP A 104 -2.95 -16.63 -27.76
C ASP A 104 -1.44 -16.85 -27.64
N MET A 105 -0.87 -16.57 -26.47
CA MET A 105 0.57 -16.65 -26.21
C MET A 105 0.88 -17.77 -25.21
N THR A 106 1.90 -18.59 -25.49
CA THR A 106 2.33 -19.70 -24.63
C THR A 106 3.86 -19.71 -24.50
N PHE A 107 4.42 -19.59 -23.29
CA PHE A 107 5.84 -19.87 -23.08
C PHE A 107 6.10 -21.38 -23.06
N LEU A 108 7.10 -21.86 -23.80
CA LEU A 108 7.60 -23.23 -23.69
C LEU A 108 8.89 -23.31 -22.87
N SER A 109 9.74 -22.28 -22.95
CA SER A 109 10.94 -22.15 -22.13
C SER A 109 11.41 -20.70 -22.02
N ALA A 110 12.22 -20.42 -21.01
CA ALA A 110 12.98 -19.19 -20.84
C ALA A 110 14.34 -19.51 -20.22
N VAL A 111 15.39 -18.74 -20.55
CA VAL A 111 16.73 -18.89 -19.92
C VAL A 111 16.69 -18.49 -18.44
N GLU A 112 15.86 -17.50 -18.11
CA GLU A 112 15.59 -16.97 -16.78
C GLU A 112 14.23 -16.25 -16.82
N ASP A 113 13.56 -16.05 -15.68
CA ASP A 113 12.22 -15.47 -15.64
C ASP A 113 12.16 -14.00 -16.11
N THR A 114 13.30 -13.29 -16.16
CA THR A 114 13.39 -11.92 -16.70
C THR A 114 13.47 -11.88 -18.24
N ARG A 115 13.51 -13.03 -18.92
CA ARG A 115 13.39 -13.13 -20.38
C ARG A 115 11.93 -12.99 -20.81
N TRP A 116 11.75 -12.52 -22.04
CA TRP A 116 10.46 -12.05 -22.53
C TRP A 116 10.16 -12.49 -23.96
N ALA A 117 8.91 -12.35 -24.32
CA ALA A 117 8.42 -12.32 -25.69
C ALA A 117 7.34 -11.21 -25.80
N SER A 118 7.02 -10.80 -27.01
CA SER A 118 6.18 -9.61 -27.24
C SER A 118 5.35 -9.69 -28.51
N MET A 119 4.23 -8.96 -28.49
CA MET A 119 3.51 -8.52 -29.68
C MET A 119 4.01 -7.12 -30.05
N MET A 120 4.54 -6.99 -31.26
CA MET A 120 5.05 -5.75 -31.84
C MET A 120 3.96 -5.09 -32.69
N TYR A 121 3.91 -3.76 -32.72
CA TYR A 121 2.90 -3.02 -33.48
C TYR A 121 3.38 -1.63 -33.90
N ARG A 122 2.76 -1.11 -34.97
CA ARG A 122 3.13 0.15 -35.64
C ARG A 122 4.61 0.16 -36.05
N ILE A 123 5.06 -0.95 -36.63
CA ILE A 123 6.43 -1.18 -37.07
C ILE A 123 6.69 -0.37 -38.34
N GLN A 124 7.76 0.42 -38.31
CA GLN A 124 8.18 1.32 -39.38
C GLN A 124 9.26 0.68 -40.27
N SER A 125 9.52 1.32 -41.42
CA SER A 125 10.77 1.24 -42.20
C SER A 125 11.42 -0.16 -42.35
N LYS A 126 10.58 -1.16 -42.66
CA LYS A 126 10.90 -2.58 -42.94
C LYS A 126 11.16 -3.52 -41.75
N ASP A 127 11.46 -3.02 -40.55
CA ASP A 127 11.44 -3.80 -39.30
C ASP A 127 11.61 -2.96 -38.00
N TYR A 128 11.98 -1.68 -38.08
CA TYR A 128 12.09 -0.75 -36.95
C TYR A 128 12.04 0.73 -37.43
N PRO A 129 11.79 1.71 -36.54
CA PRO A 129 11.36 1.59 -35.14
C PRO A 129 9.97 0.97 -34.94
N TYR A 130 9.61 0.62 -33.70
CA TYR A 130 8.32 0.02 -33.35
C TYR A 130 7.97 0.18 -31.86
N TYR A 131 6.68 -0.03 -31.54
CA TYR A 131 6.23 -0.30 -30.17
C TYR A 131 6.03 -1.79 -29.96
N GLN A 132 6.08 -2.22 -28.69
CA GLN A 132 5.72 -3.57 -28.30
C GLN A 132 5.02 -3.62 -26.94
N PHE A 133 4.18 -4.64 -26.77
CA PHE A 133 3.78 -5.13 -25.45
C PHE A 133 4.73 -6.27 -25.08
N ALA A 134 5.71 -6.00 -24.21
CA ALA A 134 6.68 -7.00 -23.77
C ALA A 134 6.23 -7.67 -22.48
N ILE A 135 6.22 -9.00 -22.51
CA ILE A 135 5.75 -9.86 -21.42
C ILE A 135 6.92 -10.77 -21.02
N ARG A 136 7.40 -10.64 -19.79
CA ARG A 136 8.38 -11.55 -19.18
C ARG A 136 7.69 -12.81 -18.68
N ARG A 137 8.40 -13.93 -18.57
CA ARG A 137 7.82 -15.13 -17.93
C ARG A 137 7.56 -14.90 -16.43
N GLY A 138 8.44 -14.15 -15.77
CA GLY A 138 8.24 -13.58 -14.44
C GLY A 138 7.32 -12.35 -14.46
N THR A 139 6.08 -12.52 -14.91
CA THR A 139 5.07 -11.44 -15.01
C THR A 139 4.74 -10.76 -13.67
N THR A 140 4.99 -11.42 -12.54
CA THR A 140 4.80 -10.91 -11.18
C THR A 140 5.85 -9.89 -10.73
N ALA A 141 6.93 -9.67 -11.47
CA ALA A 141 7.88 -8.60 -11.20
C ALA A 141 7.26 -7.21 -11.47
N LEU A 142 7.75 -6.15 -10.80
CA LEU A 142 7.29 -4.77 -11.02
C LEU A 142 7.45 -4.24 -12.46
N ASN A 143 8.26 -4.91 -13.28
CA ASN A 143 8.44 -4.72 -14.72
C ASN A 143 8.22 -6.02 -15.52
N GLY A 144 7.42 -6.95 -14.98
CA GLY A 144 7.03 -8.19 -15.65
C GLY A 144 6.31 -7.94 -16.97
N LEU A 145 5.62 -6.80 -17.07
CA LEU A 145 4.93 -6.28 -18.24
C LEU A 145 5.49 -4.89 -18.60
N GLU A 146 5.71 -4.61 -19.89
CA GLU A 146 6.22 -3.32 -20.36
C GLU A 146 5.54 -2.88 -21.65
N PHE A 147 5.06 -1.63 -21.68
CA PHE A 147 4.95 -0.89 -22.93
C PHE A 147 6.33 -0.33 -23.24
N ALA A 148 6.92 -0.79 -24.34
CA ALA A 148 8.28 -0.45 -24.72
C ALA A 148 8.36 0.01 -26.18
N GLU A 149 9.28 0.92 -26.43
CA GLU A 149 9.62 1.44 -27.75
C GLU A 149 11.01 0.96 -28.16
N ARG A 150 11.14 0.43 -29.38
CA ARG A 150 12.41 0.31 -30.07
C ARG A 150 12.58 1.55 -30.94
N ASN A 151 13.30 2.54 -30.44
CA ASN A 151 13.31 3.89 -30.99
C ASN A 151 14.07 4.00 -32.33
N SER A 152 13.98 5.17 -32.98
CA SER A 152 14.63 5.45 -34.27
C SER A 152 16.17 5.41 -34.25
N LYS A 153 16.79 5.35 -33.06
CA LYS A 153 18.24 5.13 -32.87
C LYS A 153 18.57 3.66 -32.58
N ASN A 154 17.61 2.75 -32.74
CA ASN A 154 17.72 1.33 -32.42
C ASN A 154 18.04 1.07 -30.93
N GLN A 155 17.50 1.90 -30.03
CA GLN A 155 17.64 1.79 -28.57
C GLN A 155 16.30 1.40 -27.93
N TRP A 156 16.33 0.74 -26.78
CA TRP A 156 15.12 0.50 -25.98
C TRP A 156 14.78 1.74 -25.14
N VAL A 157 13.50 2.10 -25.12
CA VAL A 157 12.88 2.99 -24.15
C VAL A 157 11.69 2.24 -23.55
N VAL A 158 11.44 2.38 -22.25
CA VAL A 158 10.29 1.79 -21.57
C VAL A 158 9.50 2.91 -20.89
N PRO A 159 8.51 3.54 -21.59
CA PRO A 159 7.73 4.63 -21.02
C PRO A 159 6.77 4.18 -19.91
N GLU A 160 6.39 2.90 -19.86
CA GLU A 160 5.51 2.36 -18.84
C GLU A 160 5.81 0.88 -18.55
N ALA A 161 5.97 0.53 -17.27
CA ALA A 161 6.26 -0.83 -16.80
C ALA A 161 5.32 -1.19 -15.64
N THR A 162 4.84 -2.43 -15.62
CA THR A 162 3.85 -2.92 -14.65
C THR A 162 4.01 -4.42 -14.38
N PHE A 163 3.10 -5.00 -13.60
CA PHE A 163 3.08 -6.41 -13.21
C PHE A 163 1.75 -7.07 -13.60
N TYR A 164 1.74 -8.40 -13.74
CA TYR A 164 0.53 -9.20 -13.69
C TYR A 164 0.38 -9.82 -12.30
N THR A 165 -0.86 -10.06 -11.87
CA THR A 165 -1.15 -10.62 -10.54
C THR A 165 -0.72 -12.10 -10.39
N GLU A 166 -0.50 -12.78 -11.52
CA GLU A 166 -0.08 -14.18 -11.61
C GLU A 166 1.21 -14.33 -12.44
N LYS A 167 1.90 -15.46 -12.27
CA LYS A 167 3.10 -15.84 -13.04
C LYS A 167 2.67 -16.53 -14.34
N PHE A 168 3.39 -16.30 -15.44
CA PHE A 168 3.12 -17.03 -16.69
C PHE A 168 3.74 -18.43 -16.61
N GLU A 169 2.91 -19.46 -16.70
CA GLU A 169 3.35 -20.85 -16.62
C GLU A 169 3.66 -21.47 -17.98
N TYR A 170 4.59 -22.43 -17.97
CA TYR A 170 5.02 -23.11 -19.18
C TYR A 170 3.91 -24.01 -19.73
N ASN A 171 3.70 -23.96 -21.04
CA ASN A 171 2.65 -24.69 -21.78
C ASN A 171 1.20 -24.24 -21.46
N GLN A 172 1.01 -23.14 -20.74
CA GLN A 172 -0.30 -22.50 -20.57
C GLN A 172 -0.49 -21.35 -21.57
N SER A 173 -1.64 -21.34 -22.26
CA SER A 173 -2.05 -20.23 -23.14
C SER A 173 -2.63 -19.06 -22.33
N TYR A 174 -2.29 -17.84 -22.74
CA TYR A 174 -2.89 -16.59 -22.24
C TYR A 174 -3.37 -15.77 -23.44
N ARG A 175 -4.62 -15.26 -23.41
CA ARG A 175 -5.16 -14.40 -24.48
C ARG A 175 -4.57 -13.00 -24.33
N ILE A 176 -3.72 -12.62 -25.26
CA ILE A 176 -3.11 -11.29 -25.31
C ILE A 176 -3.91 -10.45 -26.30
N LYS A 177 -4.26 -9.21 -25.91
CA LYS A 177 -4.98 -8.26 -26.75
C LYS A 177 -4.36 -6.87 -26.63
N ILE A 178 -4.24 -6.18 -27.76
CA ILE A 178 -3.82 -4.80 -27.87
C ILE A 178 -4.92 -4.07 -28.64
N ILE A 179 -5.39 -2.93 -28.12
CA ILE A 179 -6.21 -1.99 -28.89
C ILE A 179 -5.34 -0.77 -29.13
N ALA A 180 -5.02 -0.50 -30.38
CA ALA A 180 -4.34 0.71 -30.80
C ALA A 180 -5.38 1.68 -31.35
N SER A 181 -5.37 2.94 -30.90
CA SER A 181 -6.22 3.99 -31.43
C SER A 181 -5.55 5.36 -31.32
N HIS A 182 -5.40 6.06 -32.44
CA HIS A 182 -4.78 7.38 -32.52
C HIS A 182 -3.37 7.38 -31.86
N ASN A 183 -3.12 8.18 -30.83
CA ASN A 183 -1.84 8.18 -30.07
C ASN A 183 -1.83 7.25 -28.84
N ARG A 184 -2.90 6.47 -28.64
CA ARG A 184 -3.18 5.74 -27.41
C ARG A 184 -3.20 4.23 -27.65
N VAL A 185 -2.79 3.47 -26.65
CA VAL A 185 -2.85 2.01 -26.64
C VAL A 185 -3.39 1.47 -25.33
N GLN A 186 -4.19 0.42 -25.43
CA GLN A 186 -4.57 -0.44 -24.32
C GLN A 186 -3.99 -1.84 -24.54
N GLN A 187 -3.42 -2.43 -23.48
CA GLN A 187 -2.84 -3.78 -23.51
C GLN A 187 -3.52 -4.63 -22.44
N PHE A 188 -3.87 -5.87 -22.79
CA PHE A 188 -4.69 -6.78 -21.97
C PHE A 188 -4.09 -8.19 -21.92
N ILE A 189 -4.31 -8.88 -20.79
CA ILE A 189 -4.03 -10.32 -20.63
C ILE A 189 -5.29 -10.98 -20.05
N ASN A 190 -5.82 -12.01 -20.73
CA ASN A 190 -7.07 -12.68 -20.37
C ASN A 190 -8.22 -11.68 -20.14
N ASN A 191 -8.34 -10.68 -21.03
CA ASN A 191 -9.25 -9.53 -20.95
C ASN A 191 -9.06 -8.57 -19.75
N LYS A 192 -8.15 -8.83 -18.80
CA LYS A 192 -7.74 -7.86 -17.78
C LYS A 192 -6.85 -6.79 -18.41
N LEU A 193 -7.27 -5.53 -18.34
CA LEU A 193 -6.48 -4.36 -18.77
C LEU A 193 -5.24 -4.24 -17.86
N VAL A 194 -4.07 -4.04 -18.45
CA VAL A 194 -2.79 -3.94 -17.71
C VAL A 194 -2.00 -2.68 -18.04
N VAL A 195 -2.11 -2.13 -19.26
CA VAL A 195 -1.54 -0.83 -19.66
C VAL A 195 -2.59 -0.04 -20.43
N ASN A 196 -2.68 1.27 -20.19
CA ASN A 196 -3.61 2.19 -20.86
C ASN A 196 -2.94 3.57 -20.98
N THR A 197 -2.28 3.84 -22.11
CA THR A 197 -1.29 4.92 -22.20
C THR A 197 -1.37 5.71 -23.51
N GLU A 198 -1.24 7.03 -23.42
CA GLU A 198 -1.19 7.99 -24.54
C GLU A 198 0.24 8.23 -25.07
N GLN A 199 1.21 7.47 -24.54
CA GLN A 199 2.63 7.54 -24.88
C GLN A 199 2.99 6.82 -26.20
N ALA A 200 2.00 6.37 -26.98
CA ALA A 200 2.19 5.74 -28.29
C ALA A 200 2.08 6.77 -29.44
N ASN A 201 2.65 7.96 -29.24
CA ASN A 201 2.43 9.16 -30.06
C ASN A 201 3.43 9.38 -31.22
N ASN A 202 4.60 8.72 -31.22
CA ASN A 202 5.61 8.84 -32.29
C ASN A 202 5.14 8.31 -33.66
N TRP A 203 4.26 7.30 -33.69
CA TRP A 203 3.71 6.67 -34.91
C TRP A 203 2.25 6.24 -34.70
N SER A 204 1.39 6.45 -35.71
CA SER A 204 0.00 5.98 -35.74
C SER A 204 -0.18 4.69 -36.55
N THR A 205 0.37 4.63 -37.76
CA THR A 205 0.28 3.46 -38.68
C THR A 205 1.54 2.61 -38.64
N GLY A 206 1.50 1.41 -39.26
CA GLY A 206 2.66 0.54 -39.47
C GLY A 206 2.33 -0.95 -39.31
N ASP A 207 3.27 -1.80 -39.70
CA ASP A 207 3.16 -3.27 -39.65
C ASP A 207 3.04 -3.77 -38.19
N ILE A 208 2.71 -5.05 -38.00
CA ILE A 208 2.67 -5.72 -36.68
C ILE A 208 3.62 -6.91 -36.66
N GLY A 209 3.75 -7.62 -35.54
CA GLY A 209 4.57 -8.81 -35.49
C GLY A 209 4.73 -9.43 -34.11
N PHE A 210 5.66 -10.38 -34.03
CA PHE A 210 5.98 -11.13 -32.82
C PHE A 210 7.50 -11.19 -32.61
N GLN A 211 7.94 -11.13 -31.35
CA GLN A 211 9.35 -11.22 -30.98
C GLN A 211 9.57 -12.06 -29.71
N ALA A 212 10.73 -12.70 -29.59
CA ALA A 212 11.20 -13.42 -28.41
C ALA A 212 12.67 -13.09 -28.11
N SER A 213 13.05 -13.00 -26.84
CA SER A 213 14.43 -12.73 -26.41
C SER A 213 14.81 -13.57 -25.17
N GLY A 214 15.66 -14.58 -25.38
CA GLY A 214 16.04 -15.58 -24.37
C GLY A 214 14.90 -16.53 -23.98
N SER A 215 13.95 -16.76 -24.88
CA SER A 215 12.76 -17.57 -24.66
C SER A 215 12.35 -18.36 -25.91
N THR A 216 11.65 -19.48 -25.71
CA THR A 216 10.83 -20.12 -26.74
C THR A 216 9.37 -19.91 -26.39
N VAL A 217 8.62 -19.40 -27.36
CA VAL A 217 7.21 -19.01 -27.24
C VAL A 217 6.42 -19.52 -28.44
N GLN A 218 5.15 -19.83 -28.25
CA GLN A 218 4.19 -20.08 -29.31
C GLN A 218 3.12 -18.99 -29.36
N PHE A 219 2.71 -18.63 -30.56
CA PHE A 219 1.54 -17.80 -30.85
C PHE A 219 0.52 -18.60 -31.68
N ASP A 220 -0.75 -18.35 -31.41
CA ASP A 220 -1.90 -19.08 -31.96
C ASP A 220 -3.15 -18.15 -31.99
N ASN A 221 -4.21 -18.53 -32.69
CA ASN A 221 -5.49 -17.80 -32.79
C ASN A 221 -5.32 -16.28 -33.02
N VAL A 222 -4.44 -15.93 -33.96
CA VAL A 222 -4.06 -14.54 -34.26
C VAL A 222 -5.21 -13.88 -35.01
N LYS A 223 -5.68 -12.73 -34.49
CA LYS A 223 -6.75 -11.95 -35.13
C LYS A 223 -6.46 -10.46 -35.07
N VAL A 224 -6.73 -9.75 -36.16
CA VAL A 224 -6.64 -8.30 -36.27
C VAL A 224 -7.91 -7.77 -36.92
N THR A 225 -8.57 -6.81 -36.28
CA THR A 225 -9.79 -6.15 -36.80
C THR A 225 -9.68 -4.63 -36.77
N THR A 226 -10.41 -3.93 -37.64
CA THR A 226 -10.54 -2.47 -37.56
C THR A 226 -11.16 -2.05 -36.22
N PHE A 227 -10.74 -0.89 -35.71
CA PHE A 227 -11.30 -0.29 -34.50
C PHE A 227 -11.85 1.11 -34.84
N GLU A 228 -13.16 1.27 -34.68
CA GLU A 228 -13.92 2.46 -35.14
C GLU A 228 -14.68 3.15 -34.00
N GLY A 229 -14.53 2.67 -32.76
CA GLY A 229 -15.08 3.32 -31.56
C GLY A 229 -14.12 4.32 -30.93
N GLU A 230 -14.63 5.18 -30.05
CA GLU A 230 -13.77 5.90 -29.11
C GLU A 230 -13.31 4.94 -27.99
N LEU A 231 -12.02 4.96 -27.65
CA LEU A 231 -11.57 4.35 -26.39
C LEU A 231 -12.20 5.12 -25.21
N PRO A 232 -12.79 4.45 -24.20
CA PRO A 232 -13.29 5.12 -22.98
C PRO A 232 -12.22 6.06 -22.43
N PRO A 233 -12.55 7.25 -21.92
CA PRO A 233 -11.54 8.25 -21.50
C PRO A 233 -10.42 7.66 -20.65
N ILE A 234 -9.22 8.24 -20.69
CA ILE A 234 -8.26 7.98 -19.61
C ILE A 234 -8.82 8.66 -18.35
N GLU A 235 -9.68 7.94 -17.64
CA GLU A 235 -9.81 8.09 -16.21
C GLU A 235 -8.40 8.07 -15.62
N ASN A 236 -8.13 8.94 -14.65
CA ASN A 236 -6.78 9.15 -14.11
C ASN A 236 -6.35 7.98 -13.21
N SER A 237 -6.26 6.77 -13.77
CA SER A 237 -5.92 5.48 -13.13
C SER A 237 -6.81 5.08 -11.95
N GLY A 238 -7.89 5.83 -11.66
CA GLY A 238 -8.53 5.79 -10.33
C GLY A 238 -7.59 6.23 -9.20
N ALA A 239 -6.48 6.90 -9.52
CA ALA A 239 -5.38 7.23 -8.62
C ALA A 239 -5.50 8.69 -8.16
N PHE A 240 -6.05 8.88 -6.97
CA PHE A 240 -6.27 10.20 -6.38
C PHE A 240 -5.69 10.28 -4.96
N LEU A 241 -5.29 11.50 -4.58
CA LEU A 241 -5.06 11.86 -3.19
C LEU A 241 -6.30 12.62 -2.72
N PRO A 242 -7.11 12.04 -1.80
CA PRO A 242 -8.17 12.79 -1.14
C PRO A 242 -7.64 14.04 -0.43
N ASN A 243 -8.53 15.02 -0.28
CA ASN A 243 -8.31 16.16 0.62
C ASN A 243 -8.21 15.70 2.09
N GLU A 244 -7.61 16.57 2.91
CA GLU A 244 -7.54 16.46 4.36
C GLU A 244 -7.72 17.87 4.96
N PRO A 245 -8.20 17.99 6.21
CA PRO A 245 -8.20 19.27 6.92
C PRO A 245 -6.79 19.85 7.06
N GLU A 246 -6.67 21.17 7.06
CA GLU A 246 -5.42 21.85 7.37
C GLU A 246 -4.93 21.51 8.79
N THR A 247 -3.63 21.22 8.92
CA THR A 247 -3.05 20.83 10.20
C THR A 247 -1.54 21.07 10.25
N ASN A 248 -1.08 21.35 11.46
CA ASN A 248 0.32 21.53 11.83
C ASN A 248 0.93 20.27 12.50
N ILE A 249 0.11 19.22 12.69
CA ILE A 249 0.52 17.92 13.20
C ILE A 249 1.41 17.24 12.16
N ILE A 250 2.57 16.71 12.60
CA ILE A 250 3.35 15.78 11.81
C ILE A 250 2.64 14.42 11.83
N ASN A 251 2.36 13.89 10.65
CA ASN A 251 1.61 12.65 10.42
C ASN A 251 0.22 12.63 11.11
N PRO A 252 -0.72 13.49 10.68
CA PRO A 252 -2.06 13.54 11.28
C PRO A 252 -2.83 12.24 11.05
N PRO A 253 -3.72 11.84 11.98
CA PRO A 253 -4.64 10.73 11.73
C PRO A 253 -5.50 11.02 10.48
N THR A 254 -5.62 10.05 9.57
CA THR A 254 -6.54 10.14 8.42
C THR A 254 -7.97 10.35 8.91
N LEU A 255 -8.61 11.43 8.48
CA LEU A 255 -9.99 11.70 8.89
C LEU A 255 -10.97 10.95 8.01
N ILE A 256 -11.79 10.11 8.66
CA ILE A 256 -12.70 9.16 8.02
C ILE A 256 -14.13 9.46 8.49
N ALA A 257 -15.02 9.75 7.54
CA ALA A 257 -16.44 9.88 7.83
C ALA A 257 -17.06 8.52 8.17
N SER A 258 -17.89 8.47 9.21
CA SER A 258 -18.67 7.29 9.62
C SER A 258 -19.70 6.83 8.58
N SER A 259 -20.16 7.75 7.73
CA SER A 259 -21.29 7.64 6.80
C SER A 259 -21.24 8.71 5.69
N LEU A 260 -22.11 8.60 4.67
CA LEU A 260 -22.19 9.54 3.54
C LEU A 260 -22.66 10.95 3.94
N GLU A 261 -23.45 11.08 5.00
CA GLU A 261 -23.99 12.35 5.45
C GLU A 261 -22.87 13.22 6.06
N ALA A 262 -21.94 12.60 6.79
CA ALA A 262 -20.84 13.26 7.48
C ALA A 262 -19.77 13.87 6.54
N ILE A 263 -19.64 13.39 5.29
CA ILE A 263 -18.63 13.92 4.33
C ILE A 263 -18.87 15.39 3.97
N ASN A 264 -20.07 15.92 4.19
CA ASN A 264 -20.46 17.28 3.81
C ASN A 264 -20.11 18.33 4.88
N LYS A 265 -19.53 17.90 6.02
CA LYS A 265 -19.26 18.78 7.17
C LYS A 265 -17.86 19.42 7.15
N THR A 266 -16.87 18.72 6.58
CA THR A 266 -15.47 19.16 6.44
C THR A 266 -14.76 18.21 5.45
N ASP A 267 -13.54 18.53 5.01
CA ASP A 267 -12.74 17.62 4.19
C ASP A 267 -12.43 16.32 4.96
N VAL A 268 -12.73 15.19 4.33
CA VAL A 268 -12.43 13.83 4.82
C VAL A 268 -11.79 13.02 3.70
N SER A 269 -10.85 12.15 4.05
CA SER A 269 -10.14 11.35 3.04
C SER A 269 -10.87 10.07 2.64
N SER A 270 -11.71 9.57 3.53
CA SER A 270 -12.40 8.28 3.36
C SER A 270 -13.80 8.34 3.96
N VAL A 271 -14.67 7.45 3.52
CA VAL A 271 -16.02 7.31 4.08
C VAL A 271 -16.35 5.84 4.28
N ARG A 272 -16.90 5.51 5.45
CA ARG A 272 -17.33 4.16 5.78
C ARG A 272 -18.74 3.90 5.25
N LEU A 273 -18.87 2.86 4.43
CA LEU A 273 -20.11 2.40 3.82
C LEU A 273 -20.52 1.08 4.50
N GLN A 274 -21.47 1.13 5.42
CA GLN A 274 -22.01 -0.07 6.07
C GLN A 274 -23.02 -0.73 5.12
N VAL A 275 -22.58 -1.79 4.42
CA VAL A 275 -23.37 -2.49 3.41
C VAL A 275 -24.23 -3.59 4.05
N LYS A 276 -25.49 -3.67 3.63
CA LYS A 276 -26.46 -4.71 4.01
C LYS A 276 -27.27 -5.15 2.80
N LYS A 277 -27.83 -6.36 2.87
CA LYS A 277 -28.79 -6.85 1.87
C LYS A 277 -30.15 -6.18 2.06
N GLY A 278 -30.74 -5.69 0.96
CA GLY A 278 -32.09 -5.13 0.90
C GLY A 278 -33.17 -6.22 0.79
N ASN A 279 -34.43 -5.82 0.88
CA ASN A 279 -35.59 -6.73 0.78
C ASN A 279 -35.79 -7.31 -0.64
N ASP A 280 -35.15 -6.71 -1.63
CA ASP A 280 -35.11 -7.05 -3.05
C ASP A 280 -33.75 -7.65 -3.47
N ASP A 281 -32.98 -8.14 -2.50
CA ASP A 281 -31.62 -8.65 -2.64
C ASP A 281 -30.56 -7.62 -3.12
N SER A 282 -30.90 -6.33 -3.22
CA SER A 282 -29.94 -5.26 -3.54
C SER A 282 -28.89 -5.03 -2.44
N MET A 283 -27.72 -4.51 -2.80
CA MET A 283 -26.71 -4.08 -1.82
C MET A 283 -26.93 -2.61 -1.45
N MET A 284 -27.23 -2.35 -0.18
CA MET A 284 -27.69 -1.05 0.32
C MET A 284 -26.75 -0.47 1.38
N VAL A 285 -26.57 0.86 1.34
CA VAL A 285 -25.90 1.67 2.37
C VAL A 285 -26.93 2.67 2.88
N ASN A 286 -27.34 2.53 4.14
CA ASN A 286 -28.56 3.17 4.67
C ASN A 286 -29.76 2.87 3.75
N GLU A 287 -30.37 3.89 3.15
CA GLU A 287 -31.51 3.77 2.22
C GLU A 287 -31.10 3.88 0.73
N LYS A 288 -29.79 3.89 0.44
CA LYS A 288 -29.24 4.15 -0.91
C LYS A 288 -28.53 2.92 -1.50
N PRO A 289 -28.69 2.59 -2.79
CA PRO A 289 -27.93 1.52 -3.45
C PRO A 289 -26.42 1.76 -3.42
N LEU A 290 -25.65 0.68 -3.24
CA LEU A 290 -24.18 0.73 -3.13
C LEU A 290 -23.53 1.36 -4.38
N GLY A 291 -23.99 1.02 -5.58
CA GLY A 291 -23.46 1.63 -6.81
C GLY A 291 -23.63 3.16 -6.83
N GLU A 292 -24.82 3.66 -6.51
CA GLU A 292 -25.04 5.10 -6.41
C GLU A 292 -24.21 5.75 -5.29
N ALA A 293 -23.96 5.03 -4.18
CA ALA A 293 -23.11 5.50 -3.09
C ALA A 293 -21.65 5.69 -3.57
N LEU A 294 -21.07 4.66 -4.20
CA LEU A 294 -19.75 4.70 -4.82
C LEU A 294 -19.63 5.81 -5.87
N SER A 295 -20.59 5.86 -6.80
CA SER A 295 -20.67 6.90 -7.84
C SER A 295 -20.68 8.33 -7.28
N SER A 296 -21.30 8.57 -6.11
CA SER A 296 -21.29 9.92 -5.51
C SER A 296 -19.92 10.37 -4.96
N ILE A 297 -19.05 9.44 -4.58
CA ILE A 297 -17.74 9.70 -3.93
C ILE A 297 -16.52 9.37 -4.81
N ASN A 298 -16.74 8.82 -6.00
CA ASN A 298 -15.68 8.38 -6.92
C ASN A 298 -14.62 9.48 -7.15
N ASN A 299 -13.34 9.11 -7.00
CA ASN A 299 -12.16 9.98 -7.04
C ASN A 299 -12.17 11.19 -6.08
N LYS A 300 -12.98 11.16 -5.00
CA LYS A 300 -13.05 12.22 -3.95
C LYS A 300 -12.74 11.68 -2.56
N GLN A 301 -13.38 10.58 -2.17
CA GLN A 301 -13.17 9.86 -0.91
C GLN A 301 -12.90 8.39 -1.18
N ILE A 302 -12.00 7.78 -0.41
CA ILE A 302 -11.77 6.33 -0.44
C ILE A 302 -12.96 5.62 0.25
N PRO A 303 -13.70 4.71 -0.41
CA PRO A 303 -14.72 3.91 0.24
C PRO A 303 -14.09 2.86 1.18
N ILE A 304 -14.61 2.81 2.42
CA ILE A 304 -14.32 1.77 3.40
C ILE A 304 -15.60 0.94 3.58
N ILE A 305 -15.66 -0.18 2.87
CA ILE A 305 -16.84 -1.04 2.77
C ILE A 305 -16.87 -1.94 4.00
N GLN A 306 -17.87 -1.79 4.87
CA GLN A 306 -18.07 -2.65 6.03
C GLN A 306 -19.19 -3.67 5.74
N ILE A 307 -18.87 -4.96 5.89
CA ILE A 307 -19.81 -6.08 5.75
C ILE A 307 -19.76 -7.02 6.96
N GLU A 308 -20.91 -7.52 7.37
CA GLU A 308 -21.04 -8.45 8.52
C GLU A 308 -21.83 -9.73 8.16
N GLU A 309 -22.32 -9.84 6.92
CA GLU A 309 -23.00 -11.00 6.37
C GLU A 309 -22.08 -11.66 5.32
N LYS A 310 -21.98 -13.00 5.36
CA LYS A 310 -21.12 -13.78 4.46
C LYS A 310 -21.94 -14.33 3.30
N GLY A 311 -21.36 -14.31 2.09
CA GLY A 311 -22.01 -14.67 0.83
C GLY A 311 -22.38 -13.45 -0.02
N LEU A 312 -21.98 -12.25 0.39
CA LEU A 312 -22.20 -10.99 -0.34
C LEU A 312 -20.97 -10.57 -1.16
N GLU A 313 -19.82 -11.21 -0.96
CA GLU A 313 -18.53 -10.82 -1.53
C GLU A 313 -18.56 -10.67 -3.06
N GLU A 314 -19.04 -11.68 -3.80
CA GLU A 314 -19.12 -11.65 -5.27
C GLU A 314 -20.07 -10.56 -5.79
N GLN A 315 -21.23 -10.38 -5.14
CA GLN A 315 -22.21 -9.37 -5.54
C GLN A 315 -21.66 -7.95 -5.36
N ILE A 316 -20.91 -7.71 -4.28
CA ILE A 316 -20.23 -6.43 -4.02
C ILE A 316 -19.07 -6.23 -5.00
N ILE A 317 -18.29 -7.26 -5.32
CA ILE A 317 -17.22 -7.20 -6.33
C ILE A 317 -17.79 -6.83 -7.72
N ASN A 318 -18.95 -7.38 -8.11
CA ASN A 318 -19.61 -7.00 -9.36
C ASN A 318 -20.00 -5.53 -9.38
N ILE A 319 -20.63 -5.03 -8.31
CA ILE A 319 -21.00 -3.60 -8.19
C ILE A 319 -19.76 -2.69 -8.20
N LEU A 320 -18.64 -3.10 -7.59
CA LEU A 320 -17.38 -2.37 -7.63
C LEU A 320 -16.80 -2.29 -9.04
N ASN A 321 -16.83 -3.41 -9.79
CA ASN A 321 -16.38 -3.47 -11.19
C ASN A 321 -17.27 -2.59 -12.09
N GLU A 322 -18.60 -2.66 -11.94
CA GLU A 322 -19.57 -1.80 -12.65
C GLU A 322 -19.35 -0.31 -12.38
N ASN A 323 -18.94 0.05 -11.15
CA ASN A 323 -18.62 1.42 -10.75
C ASN A 323 -17.13 1.77 -10.89
N GLN A 324 -16.34 0.94 -11.59
CA GLN A 324 -14.88 1.08 -11.80
C GLN A 324 -14.08 1.40 -10.51
N THR A 325 -14.59 0.98 -9.35
CA THR A 325 -14.02 1.32 -8.04
C THR A 325 -12.92 0.32 -7.66
N THR A 326 -11.69 0.64 -8.02
CA THR A 326 -10.50 -0.18 -7.72
C THR A 326 -9.85 0.16 -6.37
N ASP A 327 -9.91 1.41 -5.93
CA ASP A 327 -9.24 1.91 -4.73
C ASP A 327 -10.20 1.93 -3.51
N PHE A 328 -10.30 0.80 -2.79
CA PHE A 328 -11.20 0.64 -1.64
C PHE A 328 -10.60 -0.18 -0.50
N GLN A 329 -11.18 -0.04 0.69
CA GLN A 329 -10.93 -0.90 1.85
C GLN A 329 -12.14 -1.82 2.06
N ILE A 330 -11.90 -3.10 2.41
CA ILE A 330 -12.94 -4.03 2.86
C ILE A 330 -12.72 -4.39 4.34
N VAL A 331 -13.77 -4.23 5.16
CA VAL A 331 -13.69 -4.42 6.61
C VAL A 331 -14.87 -5.20 7.19
N SER A 332 -14.64 -5.91 8.29
CA SER A 332 -15.67 -6.70 8.99
C SER A 332 -15.28 -6.95 10.44
N THR A 333 -16.25 -7.24 11.32
CA THR A 333 -15.97 -7.85 12.63
C THR A 333 -15.59 -9.33 12.53
N GLN A 334 -15.70 -9.94 11.34
CA GLN A 334 -15.36 -11.33 11.06
C GLN A 334 -14.15 -11.42 10.10
N PRO A 335 -12.94 -11.74 10.58
CA PRO A 335 -11.74 -11.87 9.75
C PRO A 335 -11.88 -12.88 8.59
N SER A 336 -12.75 -13.88 8.75
CA SER A 336 -13.08 -14.86 7.72
C SER A 336 -13.80 -14.26 6.50
N ILE A 337 -14.60 -13.20 6.68
CA ILE A 337 -15.24 -12.46 5.58
C ILE A 337 -14.18 -11.62 4.86
N VAL A 338 -13.31 -10.95 5.61
CA VAL A 338 -12.20 -10.15 5.03
C VAL A 338 -11.24 -11.05 4.23
N LYS A 339 -10.89 -12.24 4.75
CA LYS A 339 -10.07 -13.23 4.03
C LYS A 339 -10.76 -13.76 2.77
N SER A 340 -12.07 -14.02 2.84
CA SER A 340 -12.89 -14.45 1.70
C SER A 340 -12.83 -13.40 0.58
N PHE A 341 -13.16 -12.15 0.90
CA PHE A 341 -13.16 -11.03 -0.05
C PHE A 341 -11.77 -10.76 -0.65
N THR A 342 -10.72 -10.68 0.18
CA THR A 342 -9.35 -10.45 -0.28
C THR A 342 -8.73 -11.64 -1.03
N THR A 343 -9.36 -12.82 -1.01
CA THR A 343 -8.98 -13.94 -1.88
C THR A 343 -9.66 -13.84 -3.25
N LEU A 344 -10.91 -13.35 -3.30
CA LEU A 344 -11.64 -13.10 -4.54
C LEU A 344 -11.18 -11.83 -5.27
N TYR A 345 -10.70 -10.83 -4.54
CA TYR A 345 -10.20 -9.56 -5.07
C TYR A 345 -8.85 -9.20 -4.42
N PRO A 346 -7.71 -9.74 -4.92
CA PRO A 346 -6.41 -9.63 -4.25
C PRO A 346 -5.88 -8.21 -3.97
N THR A 347 -6.28 -7.20 -4.75
CA THR A 347 -5.89 -5.79 -4.52
C THR A 347 -6.80 -5.07 -3.52
N ALA A 348 -7.83 -5.74 -2.97
CA ALA A 348 -8.69 -5.17 -1.93
C ALA A 348 -7.92 -5.12 -0.61
N ARG A 349 -7.90 -3.95 0.05
CA ARG A 349 -7.21 -3.81 1.33
C ARG A 349 -8.08 -4.26 2.49
N GLY A 350 -7.66 -5.31 3.20
CA GLY A 350 -8.39 -5.84 4.35
C GLY A 350 -8.21 -5.03 5.64
N GLY A 351 -9.24 -4.97 6.47
CA GLY A 351 -9.17 -4.47 7.86
C GLY A 351 -10.15 -5.18 8.81
N VAL A 352 -9.75 -5.40 10.06
CA VAL A 352 -10.55 -6.12 11.07
C VAL A 352 -11.15 -5.16 12.10
N VAL A 353 -12.45 -5.28 12.36
CA VAL A 353 -13.19 -4.43 13.30
C VAL A 353 -13.28 -5.11 14.67
N TYR A 354 -12.57 -4.56 15.67
CA TYR A 354 -12.56 -5.09 17.03
C TYR A 354 -13.79 -4.63 17.83
N ASN A 355 -14.74 -5.55 18.06
CA ASN A 355 -16.06 -5.25 18.63
C ASN A 355 -16.23 -5.56 20.13
N LYS A 356 -15.18 -6.03 20.84
CA LYS A 356 -15.25 -6.30 22.29
C LYS A 356 -15.20 -5.00 23.13
N SER A 357 -15.49 -5.12 24.41
CA SER A 357 -15.64 -4.01 25.37
C SER A 357 -14.40 -3.73 26.25
N SER A 358 -13.33 -4.50 26.08
CA SER A 358 -12.04 -4.36 26.77
C SER A 358 -10.95 -5.10 25.99
N PHE A 359 -9.68 -4.85 26.30
CA PHE A 359 -8.54 -5.68 25.88
C PHE A 359 -7.87 -6.34 27.08
N ASN A 360 -7.19 -7.45 26.81
CA ASN A 360 -6.10 -8.03 27.58
C ASN A 360 -5.02 -8.51 26.60
N LYS A 361 -3.87 -8.98 27.10
CA LYS A 361 -2.76 -9.42 26.23
C LYS A 361 -3.14 -10.53 25.23
N HIS A 362 -4.00 -11.48 25.61
CA HIS A 362 -4.48 -12.52 24.69
C HIS A 362 -5.35 -11.94 23.57
N ASP A 363 -6.23 -10.98 23.89
CA ASP A 363 -7.06 -10.30 22.91
C ASP A 363 -6.25 -9.47 21.90
N ILE A 364 -5.17 -8.80 22.34
CA ILE A 364 -4.27 -8.03 21.45
C ILE A 364 -3.51 -8.99 20.52
N ASN A 365 -2.88 -10.04 21.07
CA ASN A 365 -2.17 -11.03 20.27
C ASN A 365 -3.11 -11.77 19.30
N LYS A 366 -4.37 -12.02 19.67
CA LYS A 366 -5.38 -12.57 18.74
C LYS A 366 -5.72 -11.57 17.63
N LEU A 367 -5.91 -10.29 17.93
CA LEU A 367 -6.23 -9.27 16.93
C LEU A 367 -5.10 -9.12 15.89
N ILE A 368 -3.84 -9.15 16.31
CA ILE A 368 -2.68 -9.15 15.39
C ILE A 368 -2.74 -10.34 14.43
N LYS A 369 -2.99 -11.54 14.96
CA LYS A 369 -3.10 -12.78 14.18
C LYS A 369 -4.29 -12.76 13.24
N ASP A 370 -5.44 -12.30 13.71
CA ASP A 370 -6.67 -12.15 12.91
C ASP A 370 -6.43 -11.23 11.71
N VAL A 371 -5.76 -10.09 11.92
CA VAL A 371 -5.43 -9.11 10.87
C VAL A 371 -4.50 -9.70 9.80
N HIS A 372 -3.33 -10.23 10.18
CA HIS A 372 -2.38 -10.73 9.18
C HIS A 372 -2.92 -11.98 8.45
N ALA A 373 -3.59 -12.87 9.18
CA ALA A 373 -4.23 -14.05 8.60
C ALA A 373 -5.37 -13.70 7.63
N SER A 374 -6.07 -12.56 7.82
CA SER A 374 -7.11 -12.08 6.89
C SER A 374 -6.60 -11.18 5.76
N ASN A 375 -5.31 -11.28 5.37
CA ASN A 375 -4.66 -10.42 4.36
C ASN A 375 -4.89 -8.92 4.65
N SER A 376 -4.91 -8.54 5.93
CA SER A 376 -5.28 -7.20 6.37
C SER A 376 -4.09 -6.47 6.98
N LYS A 377 -4.12 -5.14 6.94
CA LYS A 377 -3.10 -4.27 7.58
C LYS A 377 -3.69 -3.29 8.61
N VAL A 378 -5.02 -3.25 8.75
CA VAL A 378 -5.74 -2.28 9.58
C VAL A 378 -6.54 -2.98 10.68
N ALA A 379 -6.45 -2.47 11.90
CA ALA A 379 -7.36 -2.75 13.01
C ALA A 379 -8.25 -1.52 13.31
N ILE A 380 -9.56 -1.69 13.22
CA ILE A 380 -10.56 -0.67 13.56
C ILE A 380 -11.04 -0.92 15.00
N ILE A 381 -10.84 0.06 15.90
CA ILE A 381 -10.99 -0.12 17.35
C ILE A 381 -11.77 1.06 17.95
N ARG A 382 -12.72 0.80 18.85
CA ARG A 382 -13.48 1.88 19.53
C ARG A 382 -12.60 2.62 20.54
N GLN A 383 -12.69 3.95 20.55
CA GLN A 383 -11.96 4.87 21.44
C GLN A 383 -11.92 4.42 22.91
N LYS A 384 -13.04 3.97 23.47
CA LYS A 384 -13.18 3.53 24.87
C LYS A 384 -12.25 2.37 25.28
N VAL A 385 -11.68 1.62 24.34
CA VAL A 385 -10.75 0.51 24.62
C VAL A 385 -9.35 0.74 24.06
N LEU A 386 -9.05 1.93 23.51
CA LEU A 386 -7.72 2.28 23.02
C LEU A 386 -6.84 2.89 24.11
N SER A 387 -5.53 2.81 23.88
CA SER A 387 -4.49 3.57 24.58
C SER A 387 -3.28 3.70 23.66
N ALA A 388 -2.37 4.64 23.94
CA ALA A 388 -1.12 4.78 23.20
C ALA A 388 -0.25 3.49 23.24
N GLU A 389 -0.30 2.75 24.35
CA GLU A 389 0.39 1.45 24.51
C GLU A 389 -0.19 0.38 23.57
N ILE A 390 -1.52 0.32 23.43
CA ILE A 390 -2.20 -0.61 22.50
C ILE A 390 -1.88 -0.24 21.04
N VAL A 391 -1.90 1.06 20.71
CA VAL A 391 -1.53 1.54 19.36
C VAL A 391 -0.08 1.16 19.05
N HIS A 392 0.86 1.47 19.95
CA HIS A 392 2.27 1.15 19.77
C HIS A 392 2.53 -0.37 19.67
N THR A 393 1.81 -1.18 20.44
CA THR A 393 1.85 -2.65 20.37
C THR A 393 1.41 -3.17 19.00
N LEU A 394 0.41 -2.56 18.37
CA LEU A 394 -0.08 -2.92 17.04
C LEU A 394 0.84 -2.42 15.92
N HIS A 395 1.25 -1.16 16.01
CA HIS A 395 2.23 -0.51 15.11
C HIS A 395 3.50 -1.33 14.94
N THR A 396 4.10 -1.78 16.05
CA THR A 396 5.34 -2.59 16.05
C THR A 396 5.19 -3.98 15.40
N ARG A 397 3.96 -4.49 15.22
CA ARG A 397 3.66 -5.70 14.41
C ARG A 397 3.06 -5.37 13.04
N MET A 398 3.32 -4.18 12.49
CA MET A 398 2.86 -3.73 11.16
C MET A 398 1.33 -3.68 11.02
N VAL A 399 0.61 -3.35 12.09
CA VAL A 399 -0.86 -3.15 12.08
C VAL A 399 -1.19 -1.67 12.30
N SER A 400 -1.76 -1.03 11.28
CA SER A 400 -2.32 0.33 11.38
C SER A 400 -3.59 0.34 12.22
N VAL A 401 -3.82 1.43 12.97
CA VAL A 401 -4.91 1.52 13.95
C VAL A 401 -5.84 2.68 13.64
N TRP A 402 -7.12 2.40 13.41
CA TRP A 402 -8.16 3.41 13.20
C TRP A 402 -9.12 3.46 14.40
N GLY A 403 -9.17 4.61 15.07
CA GLY A 403 -10.01 4.86 16.24
C GLY A 403 -11.44 5.25 15.86
N VAL A 404 -12.45 4.57 16.40
CA VAL A 404 -13.88 4.92 16.22
C VAL A 404 -14.38 5.73 17.43
N GLY A 405 -14.85 6.96 17.19
CA GLY A 405 -15.36 7.87 18.22
C GLY A 405 -15.27 9.34 17.83
N ALA A 406 -14.54 10.14 18.62
CA ALA A 406 -14.33 11.58 18.41
C ALA A 406 -15.61 12.46 18.39
N GLU A 407 -16.61 12.12 19.21
CA GLU A 407 -17.90 12.84 19.39
C GLU A 407 -17.77 14.34 19.82
N SER A 408 -16.54 14.84 20.01
CA SER A 408 -16.23 16.22 20.37
C SER A 408 -14.73 16.50 20.14
N GLU A 409 -14.34 17.77 20.07
CA GLU A 409 -12.94 18.21 19.94
C GLU A 409 -12.05 17.55 21.02
N LYS A 410 -12.52 17.51 22.27
CA LYS A 410 -11.85 16.83 23.39
C LYS A 410 -11.64 15.33 23.15
N ALA A 411 -12.63 14.64 22.57
CA ALA A 411 -12.52 13.23 22.20
C ALA A 411 -11.60 13.01 20.99
N ALA A 412 -11.51 13.97 20.06
CA ALA A 412 -10.52 13.94 18.99
C ALA A 412 -9.10 14.11 19.52
N HIS A 413 -8.86 15.05 20.45
CA HIS A 413 -7.56 15.19 21.13
C HIS A 413 -7.09 13.90 21.80
N GLU A 414 -7.98 13.16 22.48
CA GLU A 414 -7.64 11.86 23.08
C GLU A 414 -7.15 10.85 22.02
N LEU A 415 -7.85 10.69 20.89
CA LEU A 415 -7.41 9.80 19.81
C LEU A 415 -6.09 10.25 19.16
N ILE A 416 -5.90 11.55 18.98
CA ILE A 416 -4.64 12.12 18.46
C ILE A 416 -3.47 11.77 19.40
N HIS A 417 -3.65 11.90 20.72
CA HIS A 417 -2.63 11.55 21.72
C HIS A 417 -2.52 10.05 22.05
N PHE A 418 -3.42 9.21 21.52
CA PHE A 418 -3.20 7.77 21.38
C PHE A 418 -2.34 7.42 20.15
N GLY A 419 -2.16 8.35 19.21
CA GLY A 419 -1.34 8.14 18.01
C GLY A 419 -2.00 7.29 16.93
N VAL A 420 -3.33 7.20 16.87
CA VAL A 420 -4.04 6.42 15.84
C VAL A 420 -3.73 6.94 14.42
N ASP A 421 -3.69 6.05 13.43
CA ASP A 421 -3.44 6.42 12.02
C ASP A 421 -4.69 6.96 11.32
N GLY A 422 -5.87 6.77 11.92
CA GLY A 422 -7.13 7.26 11.39
C GLY A 422 -8.20 7.43 12.46
N ILE A 423 -9.14 8.34 12.23
CA ILE A 423 -10.26 8.63 13.11
C ILE A 423 -11.56 8.46 12.31
N ILE A 424 -12.35 7.44 12.67
CA ILE A 424 -13.69 7.18 12.11
C ILE A 424 -14.72 7.84 13.03
N THR A 425 -15.47 8.82 12.50
CA THR A 425 -16.36 9.64 13.32
C THR A 425 -17.58 10.16 12.56
N ASP A 426 -18.70 10.28 13.28
CA ASP A 426 -19.90 11.01 12.85
C ASP A 426 -19.72 12.54 12.98
N HIS A 427 -18.65 12.99 13.66
CA HIS A 427 -18.32 14.38 13.92
C HIS A 427 -16.92 14.79 13.37
N PRO A 428 -16.64 14.62 12.06
CA PRO A 428 -15.35 14.97 11.49
C PRO A 428 -15.00 16.47 11.65
N GLU A 429 -16.00 17.35 11.70
CA GLU A 429 -15.85 18.78 12.00
C GLU A 429 -15.10 19.04 13.33
N ALA A 430 -15.33 18.21 14.34
CA ALA A 430 -14.70 18.34 15.64
C ALA A 430 -13.25 17.84 15.65
N SER A 431 -12.94 16.87 14.78
CA SER A 431 -11.57 16.37 14.57
C SER A 431 -10.73 17.32 13.72
N ALA A 432 -11.31 17.88 12.65
CA ALA A 432 -10.70 18.96 11.87
C ALA A 432 -10.41 20.19 12.74
N GLN A 433 -11.35 20.58 13.62
CA GLN A 433 -11.10 21.64 14.59
C GLN A 433 -9.93 21.31 15.51
N ALA A 434 -9.86 20.09 16.09
CA ALA A 434 -8.75 19.66 16.93
C ALA A 434 -7.41 19.68 16.19
N PHE A 435 -7.36 19.24 14.93
CA PHE A 435 -6.16 19.24 14.08
C PHE A 435 -5.56 20.64 13.86
N SER A 436 -6.40 21.68 13.87
CA SER A 436 -5.96 23.09 13.74
C SER A 436 -5.33 23.69 15.01
N LYS A 437 -5.39 22.99 16.16
CA LYS A 437 -4.94 23.54 17.46
C LYS A 437 -3.46 23.34 17.77
N TYR A 438 -2.72 22.63 16.95
CA TYR A 438 -1.33 22.29 17.24
C TYR A 438 -0.35 23.32 16.65
N PRO A 439 0.80 23.58 17.29
CA PRO A 439 1.91 24.31 16.69
C PRO A 439 2.51 23.56 15.51
N GLU A 440 3.18 24.26 14.59
CA GLU A 440 3.98 23.63 13.51
C GLU A 440 5.01 22.64 14.08
N ASN A 441 5.34 21.61 13.29
CA ASN A 441 6.28 20.56 13.65
C ASN A 441 5.91 19.84 14.97
N THR A 442 4.61 19.69 15.28
CA THR A 442 4.17 18.93 16.47
C THR A 442 4.09 17.44 16.18
N ILE A 443 4.87 16.66 16.93
CA ILE A 443 4.81 15.19 16.93
C ILE A 443 3.69 14.74 17.86
N VAL A 444 2.81 13.86 17.34
CA VAL A 444 1.74 13.19 18.13
C VAL A 444 1.80 11.67 18.03
N GLN A 445 2.32 11.13 16.92
CA GLN A 445 2.70 9.73 16.77
C GLN A 445 4.20 9.57 17.03
N ARG A 446 4.59 8.51 17.77
CA ARG A 446 6.00 8.16 17.96
C ARG A 446 6.51 7.33 16.77
N PRO A 447 7.67 7.68 16.16
CA PRO A 447 8.28 6.84 15.12
C PRO A 447 8.68 5.46 15.66
N ILE A 448 8.52 4.42 14.84
CA ILE A 448 8.93 3.03 15.12
C ILE A 448 10.38 2.86 14.67
N ILE A 449 11.32 2.88 15.61
CA ILE A 449 12.75 2.92 15.31
C ILE A 449 13.29 1.50 15.16
N ALA A 450 13.70 1.15 13.94
CA ALA A 450 14.41 -0.08 13.64
C ALA A 450 15.92 0.16 13.60
N ALA A 451 16.64 -0.54 14.47
CA ALA A 451 18.09 -0.48 14.60
C ALA A 451 18.74 -1.47 13.61
N HIS A 452 19.26 -0.94 12.49
CA HIS A 452 19.78 -1.71 11.35
C HIS A 452 21.01 -2.53 11.76
N ARG A 453 20.92 -3.86 11.66
CA ARG A 453 21.97 -4.81 12.08
C ARG A 453 22.41 -4.64 13.55
N GLY A 454 21.50 -4.21 14.41
CA GLY A 454 21.85 -3.61 15.70
C GLY A 454 22.18 -2.13 15.51
N ILE A 455 23.40 -1.72 15.86
CA ILE A 455 23.81 -0.31 15.83
C ILE A 455 25.26 -0.13 15.33
N PRO A 456 25.51 -0.29 14.02
CA PRO A 456 26.84 -0.26 13.40
C PRO A 456 27.55 1.09 13.44
N SER A 457 26.92 2.14 13.99
CA SER A 457 27.62 3.39 14.35
C SER A 457 28.37 3.30 15.69
N LEU A 458 28.05 2.33 16.57
CA LEU A 458 28.63 2.21 17.92
C LEU A 458 29.16 0.79 18.27
N ALA A 459 28.68 -0.27 17.61
CA ALA A 459 29.10 -1.65 17.88
C ALA A 459 29.03 -2.53 16.61
N PRO A 460 29.90 -3.54 16.45
CA PRO A 460 30.05 -4.32 15.21
C PRO A 460 28.72 -4.91 14.71
N GLU A 461 28.41 -4.68 13.43
CA GLU A 461 27.11 -5.05 12.84
C GLU A 461 26.79 -6.55 12.98
N ASN A 462 25.51 -6.88 13.17
CA ASN A 462 25.05 -8.27 13.23
C ASN A 462 25.73 -9.11 14.36
N THR A 463 25.98 -8.49 15.52
CA THR A 463 26.60 -9.15 16.70
C THR A 463 25.75 -9.02 17.97
N MET A 464 25.96 -9.91 18.95
CA MET A 464 25.22 -9.87 20.21
C MET A 464 25.44 -8.57 20.98
N SER A 465 26.67 -8.04 20.97
CA SER A 465 26.97 -6.76 21.61
C SER A 465 26.24 -5.58 20.94
N SER A 466 26.15 -5.57 19.60
CA SER A 466 25.44 -4.51 18.86
C SER A 466 23.92 -4.59 19.02
N PHE A 467 23.34 -5.80 19.05
CA PHE A 467 21.91 -5.97 19.34
C PHE A 467 21.54 -5.59 20.79
N ARG A 468 22.39 -5.92 21.78
CA ARG A 468 22.16 -5.50 23.18
C ARG A 468 22.22 -3.97 23.31
N LEU A 469 23.20 -3.32 22.70
CA LEU A 469 23.30 -1.86 22.72
C LEU A 469 22.10 -1.18 22.01
N ALA A 470 21.61 -1.73 20.89
CA ALA A 470 20.38 -1.27 20.25
C ALA A 470 19.15 -1.40 21.18
N TYR A 471 19.04 -2.50 21.94
CA TYR A 471 18.01 -2.66 22.96
C TYR A 471 18.16 -1.65 24.11
N GLU A 472 19.38 -1.38 24.58
CA GLU A 472 19.63 -0.39 25.63
C GLU A 472 19.31 1.05 25.17
N LEU A 473 19.44 1.36 23.87
CA LEU A 473 19.26 2.69 23.28
C LEU A 473 17.83 2.99 22.76
N GLY A 474 16.80 2.28 23.22
CA GLY A 474 15.40 2.66 22.96
C GLY A 474 14.80 2.21 21.61
N ALA A 475 15.48 1.36 20.84
CA ALA A 475 14.94 0.79 19.60
C ALA A 475 13.63 0.00 19.82
N ASP A 476 12.66 0.16 18.91
CA ASP A 476 11.41 -0.63 18.88
C ASP A 476 11.61 -1.96 18.19
N MET A 477 12.47 -1.96 17.17
CA MET A 477 12.84 -3.13 16.41
C MET A 477 14.36 -3.24 16.34
N ILE A 478 14.87 -4.45 16.44
CA ILE A 478 16.27 -4.76 16.10
C ILE A 478 16.22 -5.48 14.76
N GLU A 479 16.95 -4.95 13.79
CA GLU A 479 16.98 -5.47 12.44
C GLU A 479 18.25 -6.31 12.23
N THR A 480 18.16 -7.39 11.44
CA THR A 480 19.24 -8.36 11.26
C THR A 480 19.14 -9.10 9.94
N ASP A 481 20.30 -9.50 9.40
CA ASP A 481 20.38 -10.33 8.19
C ASP A 481 20.54 -11.82 8.52
N VAL A 482 19.76 -12.71 7.90
CA VAL A 482 19.91 -14.17 8.04
C VAL A 482 20.42 -14.84 6.76
N LYS A 483 21.48 -15.65 6.93
CA LYS A 483 22.12 -16.48 5.89
C LYS A 483 22.29 -17.94 6.33
N VAL A 484 22.51 -18.83 5.36
CA VAL A 484 22.70 -20.26 5.59
C VAL A 484 24.16 -20.71 5.41
N THR A 485 24.61 -21.58 6.30
CA THR A 485 25.93 -22.23 6.28
C THR A 485 25.94 -23.54 5.48
N LYS A 486 27.13 -24.03 5.18
CA LYS A 486 27.39 -25.31 4.49
C LYS A 486 26.75 -26.53 5.14
N ASP A 487 26.63 -26.55 6.47
CA ASP A 487 25.94 -27.61 7.24
C ASP A 487 24.49 -27.25 7.60
N ASN A 488 23.89 -26.31 6.85
CA ASN A 488 22.49 -25.90 6.90
C ASN A 488 22.05 -25.37 8.28
N LYS A 489 22.86 -24.49 8.87
CA LYS A 489 22.54 -23.70 10.09
C LYS A 489 22.33 -22.24 9.72
N LEU A 490 21.33 -21.61 10.32
CA LEU A 490 21.07 -20.18 10.16
C LEU A 490 22.04 -19.35 11.01
N VAL A 491 22.77 -18.47 10.35
CA VAL A 491 23.71 -17.51 10.95
C VAL A 491 23.32 -16.09 10.58
N ILE A 492 23.73 -15.15 11.42
CA ILE A 492 23.40 -13.75 11.28
C ILE A 492 24.58 -13.01 10.62
N MET A 493 24.39 -12.58 9.37
CA MET A 493 25.40 -11.90 8.55
C MET A 493 24.80 -11.29 7.28
N HIS A 494 25.10 -10.01 7.01
CA HIS A 494 24.69 -9.31 5.79
C HIS A 494 25.33 -9.87 4.50
N ASP A 495 26.66 -9.95 4.51
CA ASP A 495 27.46 -10.18 3.31
C ASP A 495 27.45 -11.66 2.91
N ASP A 496 27.55 -11.91 1.61
CA ASP A 496 27.78 -13.26 1.04
C ASP A 496 29.11 -13.89 1.52
N THR A 497 30.02 -13.07 2.05
CA THR A 497 31.36 -13.47 2.50
C THR A 497 31.69 -12.89 3.86
N VAL A 498 32.37 -13.67 4.70
CA VAL A 498 32.85 -13.24 6.03
C VAL A 498 33.94 -12.14 5.96
N ASN A 499 34.46 -11.85 4.76
CA ASN A 499 35.66 -11.04 4.51
C ASN A 499 35.61 -9.61 5.06
N ARG A 500 34.43 -8.95 5.06
CA ARG A 500 34.33 -7.53 5.44
C ARG A 500 34.35 -7.37 6.96
N THR A 501 33.45 -8.04 7.65
CA THR A 501 33.19 -7.87 9.09
C THR A 501 34.09 -8.71 9.99
N THR A 502 34.71 -9.80 9.48
CA THR A 502 35.44 -10.76 10.33
C THR A 502 36.93 -10.84 10.04
N ASN A 503 37.70 -11.46 10.94
CA ASN A 503 39.11 -11.80 10.70
C ASN A 503 39.34 -12.91 9.65
N GLY A 504 38.30 -13.57 9.13
CA GLY A 504 38.38 -14.67 8.17
C GLY A 504 38.17 -14.27 6.70
N THR A 505 38.17 -15.27 5.82
CA THR A 505 37.84 -15.13 4.39
C THR A 505 37.09 -16.36 3.86
N GLY A 506 36.06 -16.17 3.03
CA GLY A 506 35.27 -17.23 2.41
C GLY A 506 33.80 -16.84 2.26
N ARG A 507 33.01 -17.57 1.45
CA ARG A 507 31.55 -17.40 1.42
C ARG A 507 30.92 -18.03 2.66
N VAL A 508 29.82 -17.47 3.16
CA VAL A 508 29.07 -18.05 4.30
C VAL A 508 28.61 -19.48 3.99
N ALA A 509 28.14 -19.72 2.77
CA ALA A 509 27.72 -21.03 2.28
C ALA A 509 28.86 -22.06 2.06
N ASP A 510 30.14 -21.63 2.04
CA ASP A 510 31.30 -22.53 1.87
C ASP A 510 31.86 -23.02 3.23
N LEU A 511 31.42 -22.40 4.34
CA LEU A 511 31.87 -22.62 5.70
C LEU A 511 30.78 -23.30 6.54
N THR A 512 31.20 -24.19 7.44
CA THR A 512 30.34 -24.76 8.48
C THR A 512 30.14 -23.80 9.64
N LEU A 513 29.10 -24.03 10.46
CA LEU A 513 28.88 -23.27 11.69
C LEU A 513 30.08 -23.35 12.64
N GLU A 514 30.77 -24.49 12.73
CA GLU A 514 31.96 -24.65 13.58
C GLU A 514 33.11 -23.74 13.12
N GLU A 515 33.38 -23.70 11.81
CA GLU A 515 34.39 -22.81 11.20
C GLU A 515 34.02 -21.34 11.40
N ILE A 516 32.75 -20.98 11.17
CA ILE A 516 32.22 -19.62 11.38
C ILE A 516 32.35 -19.18 12.85
N LYS A 517 32.10 -20.07 13.82
CA LYS A 517 32.25 -19.75 15.25
C LYS A 517 33.71 -19.56 15.69
N GLN A 518 34.71 -20.00 14.93
CA GLN A 518 36.11 -19.66 15.21
C GLN A 518 36.45 -18.20 14.88
N LEU A 519 35.74 -17.59 13.94
CA LEU A 519 36.00 -16.22 13.49
C LEU A 519 35.76 -15.17 14.58
N ASP A 520 36.40 -14.02 14.44
CA ASP A 520 36.19 -12.81 15.25
C ASP A 520 35.49 -11.77 14.38
N ALA A 521 34.33 -11.28 14.81
CA ALA A 521 33.49 -10.30 14.12
C ALA A 521 33.57 -8.88 14.70
N GLY A 522 34.36 -8.66 15.76
CA GLY A 522 34.45 -7.37 16.46
C GLY A 522 35.80 -6.67 16.32
N SER A 523 36.91 -7.40 16.22
CA SER A 523 38.27 -6.83 16.09
C SER A 523 38.47 -5.91 14.89
N LYS A 524 37.63 -6.02 13.84
CA LYS A 524 37.64 -5.11 12.68
C LYS A 524 36.86 -3.80 12.89
N PHE A 525 35.97 -3.76 13.89
CA PHE A 525 35.25 -2.56 14.30
C PHE A 525 36.06 -1.77 15.32
N SER A 526 36.43 -2.41 16.43
CA SER A 526 37.40 -1.85 17.40
C SER A 526 38.03 -2.96 18.24
N ALA A 527 39.15 -2.66 18.90
CA ALA A 527 39.81 -3.60 19.82
C ALA A 527 39.01 -3.91 21.10
N GLU A 528 37.95 -3.14 21.40
CA GLU A 528 37.07 -3.38 22.54
C GLU A 528 36.19 -4.63 22.33
N PHE A 529 35.80 -4.89 21.07
CA PHE A 529 34.97 -6.04 20.68
C PHE A 529 35.81 -7.25 20.24
N THR A 530 37.10 -7.30 20.57
CA THR A 530 37.96 -8.44 20.22
C THR A 530 37.40 -9.76 20.79
N GLY A 531 37.19 -10.73 19.91
CA GLY A 531 36.61 -12.03 20.23
C GLY A 531 35.08 -12.12 20.08
N GLU A 532 34.37 -11.03 19.76
CA GLU A 532 32.93 -11.04 19.45
C GLU A 532 32.62 -12.05 18.32
N LYS A 533 31.46 -12.73 18.43
CA LYS A 533 31.14 -13.89 17.60
C LYS A 533 29.92 -13.68 16.73
N ILE A 534 30.00 -14.23 15.52
CA ILE A 534 28.89 -14.33 14.57
C ILE A 534 27.76 -15.13 15.25
N PRO A 535 26.56 -14.58 15.43
CA PRO A 535 25.45 -15.28 16.05
C PRO A 535 24.84 -16.32 15.11
N THR A 536 24.28 -17.39 15.67
CA THR A 536 23.19 -18.13 15.03
C THR A 536 21.90 -17.35 15.19
N PHE A 537 20.94 -17.59 14.29
CA PHE A 537 19.61 -17.02 14.41
C PHE A 537 18.94 -17.40 15.76
N ARG A 538 19.15 -18.63 16.25
CA ARG A 538 18.59 -19.11 17.51
C ARG A 538 19.18 -18.44 18.76
N GLU A 539 20.47 -18.11 18.78
CA GLU A 539 21.06 -17.32 19.87
C GLU A 539 20.42 -15.93 19.95
N TYR A 540 20.15 -15.31 18.79
CA TYR A 540 19.49 -14.00 18.70
C TYR A 540 18.02 -14.04 19.15
N LEU A 541 17.24 -15.02 18.69
CA LEU A 541 15.88 -15.26 19.21
C LEU A 541 15.89 -15.36 20.74
N ARG A 542 16.76 -16.21 21.30
CA ARG A 542 16.85 -16.44 22.76
C ARG A 542 17.31 -15.22 23.56
N GLU A 543 18.15 -14.34 23.00
CA GLU A 543 18.56 -13.10 23.65
C GLU A 543 17.38 -12.11 23.80
N PHE A 544 16.37 -12.14 22.92
CA PHE A 544 15.27 -11.17 22.92
C PHE A 544 13.87 -11.73 23.23
N LYS A 545 13.73 -13.06 23.37
CA LYS A 545 12.49 -13.72 23.81
C LYS A 545 11.95 -13.10 25.11
N GLY A 546 10.74 -12.54 25.03
CA GLY A 546 10.05 -11.92 26.16
C GLY A 546 10.49 -10.50 26.54
N LYS A 547 11.55 -9.94 25.92
CA LYS A 547 11.87 -8.51 26.04
C LYS A 547 10.90 -7.68 25.18
N ASP A 548 10.62 -6.44 25.56
CA ASP A 548 9.78 -5.53 24.77
C ASP A 548 10.58 -4.93 23.60
N VAL A 549 10.72 -5.72 22.54
CA VAL A 549 11.33 -5.38 21.25
C VAL A 549 10.87 -6.38 20.19
N ILE A 550 10.85 -5.95 18.92
CA ILE A 550 10.53 -6.79 17.76
C ILE A 550 11.79 -7.08 16.96
N LEU A 551 11.88 -8.27 16.38
CA LEU A 551 13.00 -8.67 15.54
C LEU A 551 12.59 -8.54 14.08
N LEU A 552 13.21 -7.62 13.35
CA LEU A 552 12.99 -7.40 11.92
C LEU A 552 14.08 -8.17 11.15
N VAL A 553 13.72 -9.28 10.52
CA VAL A 553 14.71 -10.24 9.98
C VAL A 553 14.69 -10.23 8.46
N GLU A 554 15.79 -9.81 7.83
CA GLU A 554 15.96 -9.94 6.39
C GLU A 554 16.39 -11.35 5.99
N LEU A 555 15.60 -12.00 5.13
CA LEU A 555 15.96 -13.25 4.46
C LEU A 555 16.86 -12.95 3.26
N LYS A 556 18.16 -13.23 3.38
CA LYS A 556 19.14 -12.98 2.30
C LYS A 556 19.20 -14.13 1.30
N ASP A 557 18.95 -15.35 1.74
CA ASP A 557 19.14 -16.59 0.97
C ASP A 557 17.80 -17.30 0.72
N ILE A 558 17.50 -17.61 -0.55
CA ILE A 558 16.26 -18.27 -0.99
C ILE A 558 16.22 -19.71 -0.48
N GLY A 559 15.06 -20.18 -0.01
CA GLY A 559 14.88 -21.52 0.53
C GLY A 559 15.10 -21.63 2.05
N THR A 560 15.43 -20.51 2.71
CA THR A 560 15.56 -20.43 4.18
C THR A 560 14.24 -20.18 4.90
N GLU A 561 13.16 -19.87 4.16
CA GLU A 561 11.88 -19.36 4.71
C GLU A 561 11.28 -20.33 5.73
N GLN A 562 11.20 -21.63 5.38
CA GLN A 562 10.66 -22.65 6.28
C GLN A 562 11.57 -22.89 7.49
N GLN A 563 12.90 -22.92 7.32
CA GLN A 563 13.80 -23.09 8.47
C GLN A 563 13.70 -21.91 9.43
N VAL A 564 13.64 -20.67 8.93
CA VAL A 564 13.45 -19.47 9.76
C VAL A 564 12.14 -19.56 10.54
N ILE A 565 11.02 -19.94 9.88
CA ILE A 565 9.74 -20.14 10.55
C ILE A 565 9.85 -21.24 11.63
N GLU A 566 10.45 -22.39 11.32
CA GLU A 566 10.63 -23.48 12.28
C GLU A 566 11.47 -23.08 13.50
N GLU A 567 12.53 -22.26 13.34
CA GLU A 567 13.32 -21.76 14.47
C GLU A 567 12.55 -20.68 15.28
N ILE A 568 11.71 -19.85 14.64
CA ILE A 568 10.80 -18.91 15.32
C ILE A 568 9.74 -19.64 16.13
N GLU A 569 9.14 -20.70 15.58
CA GLU A 569 8.12 -21.50 16.27
C GLU A 569 8.71 -22.31 17.44
N GLN A 570 9.88 -22.93 17.24
CA GLN A 570 10.58 -23.68 18.30
C GLN A 570 11.01 -22.81 19.49
N GLU A 571 11.18 -21.51 19.29
CA GLU A 571 11.49 -20.55 20.35
C GLU A 571 10.26 -19.70 20.77
N ASP A 572 9.03 -20.06 20.39
CA ASP A 572 7.76 -19.38 20.72
C ASP A 572 7.64 -17.90 20.26
N MET A 573 8.40 -17.46 19.25
CA MET A 573 8.58 -16.02 18.94
C MET A 573 7.69 -15.43 17.84
N ILE A 574 6.65 -16.13 17.37
CA ILE A 574 5.73 -15.66 16.31
C ILE A 574 5.25 -14.20 16.56
N ASP A 575 4.94 -13.86 17.82
CA ASP A 575 4.32 -12.57 18.20
C ASP A 575 5.36 -11.45 18.44
N GLN A 576 6.63 -11.72 18.12
CA GLN A 576 7.81 -10.86 18.30
C GLN A 576 8.70 -10.73 17.05
N VAL A 577 8.31 -11.29 15.89
CA VAL A 577 9.12 -11.25 14.65
C VAL A 577 8.34 -10.63 13.50
N VAL A 578 9.04 -9.82 12.69
CA VAL A 578 8.61 -9.32 11.37
C VAL A 578 9.67 -9.81 10.37
N LEU A 579 9.25 -10.37 9.24
CA LEU A 579 10.18 -10.86 8.20
C LEU A 579 10.23 -9.89 7.02
N GLN A 580 11.38 -9.74 6.38
CA GLN A 580 11.53 -8.94 5.17
C GLN A 580 12.49 -9.57 4.15
N SER A 581 12.41 -9.19 2.88
CA SER A 581 13.42 -9.54 1.86
C SER A 581 13.30 -8.68 0.60
N PHE A 582 14.40 -8.55 -0.14
CA PHE A 582 14.36 -8.10 -1.55
C PHE A 582 13.80 -9.17 -2.49
N ASN A 583 13.66 -10.42 -2.04
CA ASN A 583 12.98 -11.47 -2.79
C ASN A 583 11.48 -11.51 -2.42
N LEU A 584 10.62 -11.14 -3.37
CA LEU A 584 9.18 -11.20 -3.18
C LEU A 584 8.64 -12.64 -3.12
N GLU A 585 9.20 -13.59 -3.88
CA GLU A 585 8.77 -14.99 -3.84
C GLU A 585 9.03 -15.61 -2.45
N SER A 586 10.12 -15.23 -1.78
CA SER A 586 10.38 -15.57 -0.37
C SER A 586 9.32 -14.98 0.58
N MET A 587 8.86 -13.74 0.35
CA MET A 587 7.79 -13.13 1.17
C MET A 587 6.41 -13.75 0.90
N ILE A 588 6.11 -14.09 -0.36
CA ILE A 588 4.89 -14.84 -0.74
C ILE A 588 4.89 -16.23 -0.09
N LEU A 589 6.01 -16.94 -0.14
CA LEU A 589 6.17 -18.26 0.49
C LEU A 589 6.04 -18.16 2.01
N THR A 590 6.68 -17.17 2.63
CA THR A 590 6.57 -16.89 4.08
C THR A 590 5.12 -16.65 4.50
N ASN A 591 4.40 -15.75 3.83
CA ASN A 591 2.98 -15.47 4.07
C ASN A 591 2.07 -16.70 3.82
N LYS A 592 2.46 -17.60 2.90
CA LYS A 592 1.74 -18.86 2.66
C LYS A 592 1.99 -19.90 3.76
N LEU A 593 3.21 -19.99 4.29
CA LEU A 593 3.59 -20.92 5.35
C LEU A 593 3.10 -20.48 6.73
N LYS A 594 3.22 -19.18 7.04
CA LYS A 594 2.91 -18.61 8.35
C LYS A 594 2.28 -17.21 8.24
N PRO A 595 1.00 -17.11 7.83
CA PRO A 595 0.32 -15.83 7.61
C PRO A 595 0.09 -15.02 8.89
N GLU A 596 0.39 -15.55 10.08
CA GLU A 596 0.42 -14.79 11.32
C GLU A 596 1.65 -13.88 11.46
N ILE A 597 2.74 -14.18 10.75
CA ILE A 597 3.98 -13.38 10.78
C ILE A 597 3.89 -12.27 9.73
N PRO A 598 3.95 -10.98 10.11
CA PRO A 598 4.00 -9.87 9.17
C PRO A 598 5.25 -9.92 8.27
N VAL A 599 5.05 -9.63 6.99
CA VAL A 599 6.08 -9.63 5.94
C VAL A 599 6.21 -8.27 5.24
N GLY A 600 7.44 -7.89 4.89
CA GLY A 600 7.76 -6.66 4.16
C GLY A 600 8.67 -6.87 2.95
N TYR A 601 8.32 -6.29 1.80
CA TYR A 601 9.11 -6.35 0.59
C TYR A 601 10.08 -5.16 0.51
N LEU A 602 11.38 -5.44 0.47
CA LEU A 602 12.45 -4.45 0.36
C LEU A 602 12.65 -4.05 -1.11
N PHE A 603 12.72 -2.75 -1.40
CA PHE A 603 12.98 -2.29 -2.77
C PHE A 603 13.71 -0.94 -2.85
N SER A 604 14.20 -0.63 -4.06
CA SER A 604 14.68 0.69 -4.44
C SER A 604 14.19 1.01 -5.85
N ALA A 605 13.70 2.23 -6.06
CA ALA A 605 13.13 2.71 -7.30
C ALA A 605 13.48 4.20 -7.54
N ALA A 606 13.40 4.64 -8.79
CA ALA A 606 13.50 6.06 -9.12
C ALA A 606 12.19 6.81 -8.76
N VAL A 607 12.32 8.06 -8.31
CA VAL A 607 11.16 8.93 -8.02
C VAL A 607 10.59 9.51 -9.32
N PRO A 608 9.28 9.37 -9.60
CA PRO A 608 8.67 9.96 -10.79
C PRO A 608 8.71 11.50 -10.77
N GLY A 609 8.98 12.11 -11.93
CA GLY A 609 9.23 13.55 -12.05
C GLY A 609 8.00 14.48 -11.95
N THR A 610 6.77 13.95 -11.93
CA THR A 610 5.53 14.76 -11.84
C THR A 610 4.57 14.21 -10.79
N LYS A 611 3.76 15.09 -10.18
CA LYS A 611 2.78 14.71 -9.15
C LYS A 611 1.78 13.64 -9.62
N SER A 612 1.33 13.70 -10.88
CA SER A 612 0.44 12.67 -11.45
C SER A 612 1.15 11.33 -11.61
N ALA A 613 2.37 11.32 -12.16
CA ALA A 613 3.17 10.09 -12.31
C ALA A 613 3.55 9.47 -10.95
N LYS A 614 3.81 10.30 -9.94
CA LYS A 614 4.02 9.86 -8.55
C LYS A 614 2.80 9.17 -7.96
N ILE A 615 1.61 9.78 -8.03
CA ILE A 615 0.38 9.20 -7.49
C ILE A 615 0.04 7.88 -8.20
N LYS A 616 0.18 7.85 -9.54
CA LYS A 616 0.09 6.61 -10.36
C LYS A 616 1.03 5.52 -9.88
N ASN A 617 2.31 5.85 -9.71
CA ASN A 617 3.30 4.91 -9.21
C ASN A 617 2.99 4.44 -7.78
N THR A 618 2.52 5.32 -6.89
CA THR A 618 2.16 4.94 -5.52
C THR A 618 0.97 3.98 -5.49
N GLN A 619 -0.08 4.22 -6.29
CA GLN A 619 -1.21 3.29 -6.42
C GLN A 619 -0.71 1.90 -6.86
N LYS A 620 0.04 1.83 -7.98
CA LYS A 620 0.65 0.59 -8.47
C LYS A 620 1.45 -0.13 -7.38
N MET A 621 2.26 0.60 -6.60
CA MET A 621 3.04 0.02 -5.51
C MET A 621 2.14 -0.50 -4.37
N LEU A 622 1.07 0.22 -4.01
CA LEU A 622 0.11 -0.22 -2.99
C LEU A 622 -0.66 -1.47 -3.45
N ASP A 623 -1.09 -1.52 -4.71
CA ASP A 623 -1.74 -2.68 -5.31
C ASP A 623 -0.80 -3.89 -5.29
N TYR A 624 0.49 -3.68 -5.59
CA TYR A 624 1.54 -4.70 -5.48
C TYR A 624 1.68 -5.23 -4.05
N GLY A 625 1.80 -4.35 -3.07
CA GLY A 625 1.90 -4.73 -1.66
C GLY A 625 0.68 -5.49 -1.16
N THR A 626 -0.52 -5.00 -1.51
CA THR A 626 -1.80 -5.59 -1.11
C THR A 626 -1.99 -6.98 -1.73
N ASN A 627 -1.76 -7.13 -3.04
CA ASN A 627 -1.88 -8.39 -3.78
C ASN A 627 -1.05 -9.54 -3.19
N TYR A 628 0.06 -9.24 -2.51
CA TYR A 628 0.95 -10.23 -1.89
C TYR A 628 0.96 -10.18 -0.34
N ASN A 629 0.09 -9.37 0.28
CA ASN A 629 0.01 -9.13 1.74
C ASN A 629 1.32 -8.60 2.39
N VAL A 630 2.15 -7.86 1.65
CA VAL A 630 3.44 -7.31 2.13
C VAL A 630 3.36 -5.81 2.44
N THR A 631 4.12 -5.34 3.43
CA THR A 631 4.48 -3.91 3.53
C THR A 631 5.56 -3.56 2.49
N LEU A 632 5.78 -2.27 2.25
CA LEU A 632 6.59 -1.77 1.13
C LEU A 632 7.81 -1.01 1.66
N ASN A 633 8.84 -1.77 2.05
CA ASN A 633 10.02 -1.29 2.75
C ASN A 633 11.03 -0.68 1.76
N ALA A 634 10.73 0.52 1.28
CA ALA A 634 11.55 1.24 0.29
C ALA A 634 12.82 1.85 0.88
N SER A 635 13.86 2.02 0.05
CA SER A 635 14.95 2.97 0.33
C SER A 635 14.42 4.40 0.51
N TYR A 636 14.99 5.18 1.43
CA TYR A 636 14.53 6.54 1.73
C TYR A 636 14.66 7.52 0.55
N GLY A 637 15.58 7.24 -0.38
CA GLY A 637 15.72 7.98 -1.64
C GLY A 637 14.62 7.68 -2.67
N SER A 638 13.83 6.62 -2.46
CA SER A 638 12.72 6.21 -3.34
C SER A 638 11.35 6.70 -2.89
N ILE A 639 11.23 7.22 -1.65
CA ILE A 639 9.96 7.76 -1.13
C ILE A 639 9.86 9.28 -1.30
N TYR A 640 8.62 9.75 -1.42
CA TYR A 640 8.24 11.14 -1.66
C TYR A 640 6.95 11.45 -0.89
N ASP A 641 6.60 12.72 -0.69
CA ASP A 641 5.40 13.15 0.06
C ASP A 641 4.12 12.44 -0.43
N GLU A 642 3.93 12.38 -1.76
CA GLU A 642 2.79 11.72 -2.39
C GLU A 642 2.85 10.17 -2.31
N PHE A 643 3.94 9.59 -1.81
CA PHE A 643 4.00 8.18 -1.40
C PHE A 643 3.48 8.04 0.03
N THR A 644 4.11 8.75 0.98
CA THR A 644 3.81 8.64 2.41
C THR A 644 2.36 9.00 2.73
N LYS A 645 1.84 10.11 2.19
CA LYS A 645 0.44 10.53 2.40
C LYS A 645 -0.56 9.50 1.85
N TYR A 646 -0.31 8.97 0.65
CA TYR A 646 -1.20 8.01 -0.01
C TYR A 646 -1.27 6.67 0.76
N MET A 647 -0.14 6.22 1.31
CA MET A 647 -0.03 5.02 2.15
C MET A 647 -0.73 5.21 3.51
N ARG A 648 -0.51 6.34 4.19
CA ARG A 648 -1.21 6.68 5.45
C ARG A 648 -2.72 6.69 5.27
N GLN A 649 -3.23 7.41 4.25
CA GLN A 649 -4.65 7.49 3.92
C GLN A 649 -5.31 6.12 3.64
N ARG A 650 -4.53 5.05 3.47
CA ARG A 650 -4.97 3.69 3.15
C ARG A 650 -4.49 2.65 4.18
N GLY A 651 -3.97 3.09 5.33
CA GLY A 651 -3.61 2.23 6.45
C GLY A 651 -2.41 1.29 6.21
N MET A 652 -1.49 1.66 5.30
CA MET A 652 -0.29 0.88 5.03
C MET A 652 0.91 1.45 5.80
N LEU A 653 1.32 0.77 6.88
CA LEU A 653 2.58 1.04 7.58
C LEU A 653 3.76 0.47 6.79
N ASN A 654 4.91 1.15 6.81
CA ASN A 654 6.11 0.76 6.05
C ASN A 654 7.38 1.10 6.84
N MET A 655 8.43 0.28 6.67
CA MET A 655 9.75 0.52 7.27
C MET A 655 10.77 0.93 6.19
N HIS A 656 11.33 2.13 6.28
CA HIS A 656 12.17 2.72 5.22
C HIS A 656 13.64 2.86 5.65
N TRP A 657 14.57 2.53 4.74
CA TRP A 657 15.98 2.27 5.05
C TRP A 657 16.98 3.00 4.12
N THR A 658 18.28 3.07 4.43
CA THR A 658 18.81 3.18 5.79
C THR A 658 19.13 4.65 6.02
N PHE A 659 18.58 5.27 7.06
CA PHE A 659 18.90 6.65 7.40
C PHE A 659 20.29 6.71 8.05
N ARG A 660 21.19 7.49 7.44
CA ARG A 660 22.60 7.68 7.86
C ARG A 660 22.99 9.14 8.06
N ASP A 661 22.06 10.06 7.83
CA ASP A 661 22.24 11.51 7.88
C ASP A 661 21.02 12.14 8.56
N GLU A 662 21.22 13.10 9.46
CA GLU A 662 20.14 13.67 10.29
C GLU A 662 19.12 14.47 9.45
N GLU A 663 19.56 15.24 8.46
CA GLU A 663 18.69 16.10 7.64
C GLU A 663 17.70 15.31 6.77
N PRO A 664 18.11 14.32 5.93
CA PRO A 664 17.17 13.46 5.21
C PRO A 664 16.22 12.69 6.13
N PHE A 665 16.65 12.35 7.35
CA PHE A 665 15.81 11.67 8.33
C PHE A 665 14.73 12.62 8.88
N ALA A 666 15.11 13.82 9.34
CA ALA A 666 14.20 14.85 9.79
C ALA A 666 13.16 15.21 8.70
N ASP A 667 13.60 15.39 7.46
CA ASP A 667 12.72 15.73 6.34
C ASP A 667 11.71 14.62 6.03
N LYS A 668 12.09 13.34 6.15
CA LYS A 668 11.15 12.22 5.98
C LYS A 668 10.20 12.06 7.16
N LEU A 669 10.63 12.27 8.39
CA LEU A 669 9.74 12.34 9.55
C LEU A 669 8.69 13.46 9.37
N LYS A 670 9.08 14.64 8.90
CA LYS A 670 8.15 15.75 8.58
C LYS A 670 7.18 15.42 7.45
N GLN A 671 7.60 14.61 6.47
CA GLN A 671 6.74 14.04 5.42
C GLN A 671 5.84 12.88 5.91
N GLY A 672 5.84 12.55 7.21
CA GLY A 672 4.98 11.52 7.80
C GLY A 672 5.58 10.11 7.88
N LEU A 673 6.90 9.97 7.81
CA LEU A 673 7.56 8.67 8.03
C LEU A 673 7.26 8.14 9.44
N ILE A 674 6.64 6.97 9.51
CA ILE A 674 6.41 6.26 10.78
C ILE A 674 7.62 5.36 11.13
N GLY A 675 8.13 4.57 10.18
CA GLY A 675 9.11 3.51 10.45
C GLY A 675 10.51 3.74 9.88
N PRO A 676 11.41 4.48 10.53
CA PRO A 676 12.82 4.57 10.12
C PRO A 676 13.64 3.31 10.48
N ILE A 677 14.38 2.79 9.51
CA ILE A 677 15.50 1.86 9.70
C ILE A 677 16.80 2.68 9.64
N THR A 678 17.62 2.64 10.69
CA THR A 678 18.82 3.50 10.82
C THR A 678 20.01 2.80 11.48
N ASP A 679 21.22 3.21 11.11
CA ASP A 679 22.47 2.84 11.81
C ASP A 679 22.67 3.61 13.13
N TYR A 680 21.83 4.61 13.41
CA TYR A 680 22.05 5.66 14.43
C TYR A 680 20.86 5.84 15.40
N THR A 681 20.41 4.77 16.06
CA THR A 681 19.32 4.83 17.07
C THR A 681 19.53 5.90 18.15
N GLN A 682 20.79 6.17 18.52
CA GLN A 682 21.18 7.16 19.53
C GLN A 682 20.72 8.60 19.24
N TRP A 683 20.36 8.92 17.99
CA TRP A 683 19.77 10.23 17.64
C TRP A 683 18.36 10.44 18.20
N LEU A 684 17.70 9.38 18.65
CA LEU A 684 16.31 9.40 19.11
C LEU A 684 16.12 8.90 20.56
N THR A 685 17.13 8.25 21.15
CA THR A 685 17.07 7.63 22.50
C THR A 685 16.64 8.58 23.62
N TYR A 686 16.93 9.88 23.52
CA TYR A 686 16.58 10.88 24.54
C TYR A 686 15.57 11.93 24.04
N SER A 687 15.01 11.73 22.85
CA SER A 687 13.99 12.61 22.31
C SER A 687 12.68 12.41 23.08
N PRO A 688 12.07 13.46 23.65
CA PRO A 688 10.81 13.32 24.37
C PRO A 688 9.71 12.85 23.41
N ILE A 689 9.01 11.79 23.81
CA ILE A 689 7.99 11.10 23.01
C ILE A 689 6.55 11.47 23.39
N LYS A 690 6.35 11.98 24.62
CA LYS A 690 5.05 12.41 25.14
C LYS A 690 5.25 13.48 26.21
N ILE A 691 4.30 14.40 26.32
CA ILE A 691 4.19 15.35 27.44
C ILE A 691 2.83 15.15 28.11
N GLU A 692 2.81 15.15 29.44
CA GLU A 692 1.58 15.04 30.23
C GLU A 692 1.45 16.15 31.27
N THR A 693 0.21 16.50 31.55
CA THR A 693 -0.21 17.33 32.66
C THR A 693 -0.90 16.46 33.73
N PRO A 694 -0.53 16.58 35.02
CA PRO A 694 -1.28 15.94 36.10
C PRO A 694 -2.66 16.61 36.34
N ILE A 695 -2.91 17.76 35.70
CA ILE A 695 -4.11 18.57 35.84
C ILE A 695 -4.84 18.61 34.49
N LYS A 696 -5.90 17.81 34.34
CA LYS A 696 -6.75 17.76 33.13
C LYS A 696 -7.89 18.78 33.11
N LYS A 697 -8.24 19.34 34.28
CA LYS A 697 -9.31 20.34 34.45
C LYS A 697 -8.93 21.33 35.55
N ILE A 698 -9.22 22.61 35.35
CA ILE A 698 -9.06 23.69 36.32
C ILE A 698 -10.41 24.41 36.46
N ASN A 699 -10.75 24.85 37.67
CA ASN A 699 -11.85 25.77 37.91
C ASN A 699 -11.28 27.04 38.57
N LEU A 700 -11.54 28.21 38.01
CA LEU A 700 -11.10 29.51 38.52
C LEU A 700 -12.29 30.46 38.70
N LYS A 701 -12.11 31.44 39.58
CA LYS A 701 -12.94 32.65 39.62
C LYS A 701 -12.24 33.76 38.83
N ILE A 702 -13.00 34.72 38.29
CA ILE A 702 -12.43 35.92 37.64
C ILE A 702 -11.41 36.61 38.58
N GLY A 703 -10.26 37.02 38.04
CA GLY A 703 -9.15 37.59 38.80
C GLY A 703 -8.42 36.58 39.71
N LYS A 704 -8.45 35.29 39.36
CA LYS A 704 -7.63 34.23 39.98
C LYS A 704 -6.75 33.54 38.96
N THR A 705 -5.63 33.02 39.44
CA THR A 705 -4.61 32.36 38.64
C THR A 705 -4.38 30.91 39.06
N ALA A 706 -3.92 30.08 38.12
CA ALA A 706 -3.38 28.76 38.38
C ALA A 706 -2.08 28.56 37.60
N THR A 707 -1.04 28.03 38.25
CA THR A 707 0.22 27.67 37.59
C THR A 707 0.24 26.17 37.30
N VAL A 708 0.65 25.80 36.09
CA VAL A 708 0.75 24.41 35.63
C VAL A 708 2.22 24.01 35.56
N GLN A 709 2.52 22.76 35.92
CA GLN A 709 3.79 22.12 35.62
C GLN A 709 3.51 20.82 34.86
N ALA A 710 4.24 20.58 33.78
CA ALA A 710 4.12 19.40 32.95
C ALA A 710 5.39 18.54 33.01
N LYS A 711 5.27 17.28 32.60
CA LYS A 711 6.37 16.32 32.56
C LYS A 711 6.48 15.69 31.18
N ALA A 712 7.70 15.51 30.72
CA ALA A 712 7.99 14.75 29.50
C ALA A 712 8.31 13.30 29.85
N PHE A 713 7.90 12.39 28.98
CA PHE A 713 8.41 11.04 28.89
C PHE A 713 9.55 11.07 27.88
N VAL A 714 10.77 10.82 28.34
CA VAL A 714 11.99 10.81 27.51
C VAL A 714 12.39 9.41 27.05
N ASP A 715 11.80 8.40 27.68
CA ASP A 715 11.78 6.99 27.28
C ASP A 715 10.44 6.41 27.81
N TYR A 716 10.04 5.26 27.29
CA TYR A 716 8.86 4.47 27.69
C TYR A 716 9.25 3.08 28.22
N ARG A 717 10.39 2.52 27.82
CA ARG A 717 10.87 1.19 28.27
C ARG A 717 11.42 1.25 29.69
N ILE A 718 11.96 2.41 30.05
CA ILE A 718 12.01 2.89 31.44
C ILE A 718 10.95 3.98 31.60
N ASP A 719 10.14 3.95 32.66
CA ASP A 719 9.05 4.92 32.93
C ASP A 719 9.59 6.29 33.41
N LYS A 720 10.50 6.87 32.61
CA LYS A 720 11.36 7.99 32.96
C LYS A 720 10.69 9.32 32.64
N LYS A 721 10.08 9.90 33.67
CA LYS A 721 9.38 11.20 33.62
C LYS A 721 10.25 12.32 34.15
N GLU A 722 10.59 13.27 33.28
CA GLU A 722 11.41 14.43 33.63
C GLU A 722 10.56 15.71 33.70
N ASN A 723 10.88 16.58 34.66
CA ASN A 723 10.33 17.93 34.70
C ASN A 723 11.03 18.75 33.61
N ILE A 724 10.25 19.31 32.68
CA ILE A 724 10.75 20.04 31.51
C ILE A 724 10.33 21.51 31.53
N ALA A 725 11.06 22.33 30.78
CA ALA A 725 10.60 23.67 30.43
C ALA A 725 9.40 23.56 29.47
N SER A 726 8.19 23.70 30.02
CA SER A 726 6.95 23.86 29.25
C SER A 726 6.61 25.33 29.01
N LYS A 727 5.74 25.57 28.02
CA LYS A 727 4.98 26.82 27.88
C LYS A 727 3.51 26.48 27.70
N LEU A 728 2.62 27.22 28.35
CA LEU A 728 1.19 27.15 28.08
C LEU A 728 0.84 27.97 26.83
N PHE A 729 -0.21 27.57 26.12
CA PHE A 729 -0.76 28.36 25.01
C PHE A 729 -2.27 28.14 24.83
N VAL A 730 -2.90 29.09 24.14
CA VAL A 730 -4.30 29.05 23.68
C VAL A 730 -4.35 29.28 22.17
N THR A 731 -5.43 28.85 21.53
CA THR A 731 -5.54 28.78 20.07
C THR A 731 -6.78 29.53 19.57
N GLY A 732 -6.56 30.73 19.02
CA GLY A 732 -7.63 31.70 18.72
C GLY A 732 -7.95 32.59 19.92
N ASP A 733 -8.88 33.54 19.71
CA ASP A 733 -9.24 34.57 20.70
C ASP A 733 -10.09 34.03 21.87
N THR A 734 -9.46 33.33 22.82
CA THR A 734 -10.08 33.01 24.12
C THR A 734 -10.14 34.28 24.97
N LYS A 735 -11.34 34.70 25.37
CA LYS A 735 -11.56 35.90 26.21
C LYS A 735 -11.63 35.56 27.70
N GLU A 736 -11.85 34.29 27.99
CA GLU A 736 -12.11 33.72 29.30
C GLU A 736 -10.83 33.64 30.14
N VAL A 737 -9.68 33.45 29.48
CA VAL A 737 -8.37 33.29 30.12
C VAL A 737 -7.27 34.09 29.40
N LEU A 738 -6.32 34.59 30.18
CA LEU A 738 -5.01 35.04 29.71
C LEU A 738 -3.97 33.99 30.12
N VAL A 739 -2.97 33.76 29.27
CA VAL A 739 -1.87 32.84 29.55
C VAL A 739 -0.56 33.60 29.53
N ASN A 740 0.23 33.45 30.59
CA ASN A 740 1.56 34.02 30.72
C ASN A 740 2.54 32.95 31.24
N GLU A 741 3.54 32.61 30.43
CA GLU A 741 4.50 31.51 30.63
C GLU A 741 3.85 30.15 30.98
N ASN A 742 3.74 29.84 32.27
CA ASN A 742 3.11 28.63 32.80
C ASN A 742 1.95 28.93 33.78
N THR A 743 1.45 30.16 33.78
CA THR A 743 0.32 30.62 34.60
C THR A 743 -0.87 31.01 33.72
N ILE A 744 -2.05 30.56 34.13
CA ILE A 744 -3.36 30.87 33.54
C ILE A 744 -4.04 31.86 34.48
N GLU A 745 -4.53 32.98 33.96
CA GLU A 745 -5.35 33.96 34.67
C GLU A 745 -6.78 33.93 34.10
N ALA A 746 -7.79 33.96 34.99
CA ALA A 746 -9.19 33.99 34.59
C ALA A 746 -9.70 35.43 34.41
N ILE A 747 -10.16 35.75 33.20
CA ILE A 747 -10.51 37.11 32.76
C ILE A 747 -12.03 37.30 32.65
N SER A 748 -12.76 36.34 32.08
CA SER A 748 -14.23 36.38 31.99
C SER A 748 -14.87 35.00 32.20
N GLN A 749 -16.13 34.98 32.63
CA GLN A 749 -16.90 33.76 32.80
C GLN A 749 -16.99 32.97 31.48
N GLY A 750 -16.79 31.65 31.54
CA GLY A 750 -16.84 30.79 30.36
C GLY A 750 -16.00 29.51 30.50
N LYS A 751 -15.53 28.99 29.37
CA LYS A 751 -14.59 27.85 29.31
C LYS A 751 -13.51 28.10 28.26
N ALA A 752 -12.30 27.68 28.56
CA ALA A 752 -11.18 27.68 27.63
C ALA A 752 -10.46 26.32 27.63
N GLN A 753 -9.81 26.00 26.52
CA GLN A 753 -8.84 24.91 26.41
C GLN A 753 -7.44 25.53 26.42
N VAL A 754 -6.63 25.19 27.43
CA VAL A 754 -5.24 25.63 27.52
C VAL A 754 -4.34 24.44 27.26
N PHE A 755 -3.57 24.51 26.18
CA PHE A 755 -2.61 23.48 25.79
C PHE A 755 -1.27 23.70 26.48
N VAL A 756 -0.46 22.64 26.54
CA VAL A 756 0.93 22.72 27.02
C VAL A 756 1.86 22.29 25.91
N LYS A 757 2.84 23.13 25.60
CA LYS A 757 3.88 22.90 24.61
C LYS A 757 5.20 22.55 25.30
N HIS A 758 5.95 21.63 24.70
CA HIS A 758 7.40 21.56 24.84
C HIS A 758 8.04 21.71 23.46
N THR A 759 9.22 22.31 23.41
CA THR A 759 10.01 22.56 22.20
C THR A 759 11.42 22.06 22.44
N PHE A 760 11.92 21.24 21.53
CA PHE A 760 13.18 20.51 21.68
C PHE A 760 13.91 20.38 20.33
N THR A 761 15.20 20.02 20.39
CA THR A 761 16.02 19.77 19.20
C THR A 761 16.25 18.28 19.04
N MET A 762 16.12 17.77 17.81
CA MET A 762 16.32 16.38 17.42
C MET A 762 16.68 16.35 15.94
N LEU A 763 17.60 15.48 15.50
CA LEU A 763 18.03 15.38 14.09
C LEU A 763 18.35 16.76 13.47
N GLY A 764 19.17 17.56 14.17
CA GLY A 764 19.54 18.93 13.79
C GLY A 764 18.42 20.00 13.75
N GLN A 765 17.15 19.65 13.93
CA GLN A 765 15.99 20.54 13.70
C GLN A 765 15.15 20.78 14.98
N GLU A 766 14.31 21.82 15.00
CA GLU A 766 13.35 22.09 16.09
C GLU A 766 12.05 21.29 15.88
N TRP A 767 11.58 20.67 16.97
CA TRP A 767 10.35 19.88 17.05
C TRP A 767 9.54 20.24 18.28
N ASN A 768 8.25 19.90 18.24
CA ASN A 768 7.30 20.26 19.26
C ASN A 768 6.53 19.05 19.77
N LEU A 769 6.26 19.02 21.08
CA LEU A 769 5.23 18.18 21.68
C LEU A 769 4.10 19.05 22.21
N ALA A 770 2.88 18.54 22.14
CA ALA A 770 1.72 19.08 22.82
C ALA A 770 1.12 18.06 23.80
N ALA A 771 0.60 18.52 24.92
CA ALA A 771 -0.25 17.73 25.81
C ALA A 771 -1.72 17.87 25.42
N GLU A 772 -2.55 16.89 25.81
CA GLU A 772 -4.00 17.04 25.82
C GLU A 772 -4.41 18.35 26.52
N PRO A 773 -5.40 19.10 25.99
CA PRO A 773 -5.77 20.39 26.52
C PRO A 773 -6.35 20.32 27.93
N ILE A 774 -5.94 21.26 28.78
CA ILE A 774 -6.50 21.47 30.11
C ILE A 774 -7.82 22.21 29.97
N GLU A 775 -8.89 21.62 30.50
CA GLU A 775 -10.22 22.23 30.49
C GLU A 775 -10.35 23.27 31.62
N VAL A 776 -10.20 24.56 31.30
CA VAL A 776 -10.35 25.65 32.27
C VAL A 776 -11.79 26.14 32.27
N ASN A 777 -12.43 26.12 33.44
CA ASN A 777 -13.79 26.63 33.65
C ASN A 777 -13.70 27.89 34.52
N VAL A 778 -14.26 29.01 34.06
CA VAL A 778 -14.24 30.28 34.79
C VAL A 778 -15.64 30.65 35.27
N SER A 779 -15.76 30.87 36.59
CA SER A 779 -16.95 31.45 37.21
C SER A 779 -16.70 32.88 37.69
N GLU A 780 -17.78 33.58 38.07
CA GLU A 780 -17.73 34.64 39.09
C GLU A 780 -17.14 34.10 40.40
#